data_AF-A0A7C6DAS5-F1
#
_entry.id   AF-A0A7C6DAS5-F1
#
_cell.length_a   1.000
_cell.length_b   1.000
_cell.length_c   1.000
_cell.angle_alpha   90.00
_cell.angle_beta   90.00
_cell.angle_gamma   90.00
#
_symmetry.space_group_name_H-M   'P 1'
#
loop_
_entity.id
_entity.type
_entity.pdbx_description
1 polymer ?
#
loop_
_entity_poly.entity_id
_entity_poly.type
_entity_poly.pdbx_seq_one_letter_code
_entity_poly.pdbx_strand_id
1 'polypeptide(L)'
;MKLTRRRIGQERKGEKIKAAFYRNISRGLLYLDSENCDYTECVVEAMDFERSCRGRILKNADNEKNPFYKIVKGLTDKDTGIFYEAIVDDGNDIDILINNNITRYGKELQAPGSTVSFEELIREIQSGTSKSEIILELEKIKRMIQDDIQKSKDRLIKSIANNRIPFSLQSNGLVPSSKKMKWLYKILDDNNILKKYWDKYEYEKLESTLIKAIEDLQYKNARLISRTVSGAIRDYHRSLKTRYTNSSLEGKARSEHEINSTENNSEKEEFLLFLKAVEQHFKKYFPVKGKHSTDAYDKALCQAENYKLYCKFNFVKKEVNRSIMNQLVSGLIQHGKLIHYFNNDGTWDVDFLNSHGLSYIQVEEAFKKSLMASLSWGINRLTSFYYDINDTRINSNEESIVDDILLESKRHKELRRNYYNDLRSNDIKQKYFREKLAACYSIIAKDDKDKISDDINKLIGLVERIRKSVAHIRHSSFHYKKVTLPEMLNAVNINYIRVEEFFARDIENLYNAFREKIRSLGIVEYYSGSDIAECFEKCGIKFTLYSPQNSLIPSFKKIYKKGVNLNKGYRAKENQKEPNKHNKHDEQVNRKDLLWYLEIPNNEQGLLAYKNLLQIIYYHSFLPEVQKNELLITNFINNTKEWNRVEAKKISERRGKKNKSSKHNNEKDFKAYRYEAIPDYQGESLDDYLKIIQREQMAQANEMDEGTTDHNYYIRFMQDVVVWAFGDYLEKLMGRYRDFLQKPALQDVDIYDALEELLPEDKEKGKFPMACRFNMKTDENGNTIVYTFEQIKDQIKNRKDLLCFYLFLRLLDAREIAKLQHQFIRYRCSLIERRLPDGRSNQIEDEIELFKELEELMELVRYTIPEVHSLYGKKKSVFNVMIQLHFKEFFEVKALKNPEVVNLYYQLDKKTPIPRKHMALLIRSVPLPLYKNMFKNYYCITENDFKEYIQTSEVIEEIQNKQKELHKMLERARLKSPNIEKMKDKNLWYIEDKNVVEKVIEYEENLRIIARYNQIKRKITFESLYRIFQIHVDLCARLIGYTQDWERDMYFLLKSLENKGIIRNNILDRIFSRNIVRKLNNILNTNEKGILYKLCWHKELTIDDMYNKMDIRNSIAHLNHFTQSWNFDKPSLIEMINALRVLLHYDRKRQNAVLKTINDLLLKDYRIKIEWERKVHDTGEIKFDINGDVINEPIIHLKNIHKGAKCKVYNKAYMIEKQREWLCNGIREEIYDKNFLECIERLFKFNY
;
A
#
# COMPACT_ATOMS: atom_id res chain seq x y z
N MET A 1 26.17 8.38 1.59
CA MET A 1 25.72 9.68 1.03
C MET A 1 24.47 9.45 0.19
N LYS A 2 23.42 10.29 0.34
CA LYS A 2 22.21 10.26 -0.50
C LYS A 2 22.29 11.38 -1.54
N LEU A 3 22.07 11.06 -2.81
CA LEU A 3 22.22 11.94 -3.99
C LEU A 3 20.99 12.79 -4.29
N THR A 4 19.81 12.25 -4.01
CA THR A 4 18.52 12.89 -4.26
C THR A 4 17.81 13.14 -2.93
N ARG A 5 16.97 14.17 -2.88
CA ARG A 5 16.13 14.54 -1.72
C ARG A 5 16.93 14.91 -0.45
N ARG A 6 18.07 15.58 -0.63
CA ARG A 6 18.85 16.22 0.46
C ARG A 6 18.64 17.74 0.40
N ARG A 7 18.69 18.42 1.55
CA ARG A 7 18.72 19.90 1.63
C ARG A 7 20.01 20.42 0.98
N ILE A 8 19.89 21.37 0.05
CA ILE A 8 21.01 22.03 -0.60
C ILE A 8 20.95 23.53 -0.25
N GLY A 9 21.91 24.00 0.56
CA GLY A 9 22.12 25.42 0.87
C GLY A 9 21.22 26.04 1.95
N GLN A 10 21.79 26.96 2.75
CA GLN A 10 21.10 27.84 3.71
C GLN A 10 20.81 29.25 3.13
N GLU A 11 21.25 29.56 1.90
CA GLU A 11 21.39 30.95 1.44
C GLU A 11 20.21 31.53 0.65
N ARG A 12 19.20 30.74 0.25
CA ARG A 12 17.96 31.28 -0.34
C ARG A 12 16.83 31.23 0.67
N LYS A 13 16.40 32.42 1.12
CA LYS A 13 15.28 32.73 2.02
C LYS A 13 14.22 31.60 2.13
N GLY A 14 14.38 30.71 3.11
CA GLY A 14 13.31 29.82 3.59
C GLY A 14 12.85 28.67 2.69
N GLU A 15 13.25 28.59 1.41
CA GLU A 15 12.79 27.54 0.51
C GLU A 15 13.65 26.27 0.60
N LYS A 16 12.98 25.14 0.87
CA LYS A 16 13.61 23.82 1.03
C LYS A 16 13.82 23.18 -0.33
N ILE A 17 14.92 23.49 -0.99
CA ILE A 17 15.16 22.97 -2.33
C ILE A 17 15.69 21.52 -2.27
N LYS A 18 14.99 20.59 -2.93
CA LYS A 18 15.35 19.16 -3.06
C LYS A 18 15.74 18.84 -4.48
N ALA A 19 16.79 18.04 -4.64
CA ALA A 19 17.21 17.51 -5.94
C ALA A 19 16.48 16.20 -6.31
N ALA A 20 15.95 16.15 -7.52
CA ALA A 20 15.30 14.98 -8.12
C ALA A 20 16.07 14.51 -9.36
N PHE A 21 16.03 13.20 -9.61
CA PHE A 21 16.73 12.59 -10.74
C PHE A 21 15.85 12.58 -11.98
N TYR A 22 16.36 13.15 -13.07
CA TYR A 22 15.75 13.15 -14.38
C TYR A 22 16.64 12.41 -15.37
N ARG A 23 16.03 11.69 -16.30
CA ARG A 23 16.73 11.09 -17.44
C ARG A 23 15.89 11.21 -18.70
N ASN A 24 16.57 11.43 -19.80
CA ASN A 24 16.05 11.33 -21.17
C ASN A 24 16.97 10.39 -21.98
N ILE A 25 16.86 10.38 -23.31
CA ILE A 25 17.72 9.59 -24.20
C ILE A 25 19.17 10.07 -24.23
N SER A 26 19.42 11.38 -24.10
CA SER A 26 20.76 11.93 -24.26
C SER A 26 21.60 11.78 -22.98
N ARG A 27 21.05 12.14 -21.81
CA ARG A 27 21.76 12.17 -20.53
C ARG A 27 20.84 11.99 -19.31
N GLY A 28 21.44 11.66 -18.16
CA GLY A 28 20.82 11.79 -16.84
C GLY A 28 21.25 13.10 -16.16
N LEU A 29 20.36 13.70 -15.37
CA LEU A 29 20.51 15.01 -14.74
C LEU A 29 19.88 15.04 -13.35
N LEU A 30 20.27 16.02 -12.55
CA LEU A 30 19.58 16.40 -11.33
C LEU A 30 18.97 17.79 -11.51
N TYR A 31 17.67 17.91 -11.21
CA TYR A 31 16.94 19.18 -11.19
C TYR A 31 16.45 19.47 -9.77
N LEU A 32 16.17 20.74 -9.49
CA LEU A 32 15.55 21.19 -8.26
C LEU A 32 14.02 21.22 -8.46
N ASP A 33 13.23 20.78 -7.48
CA ASP A 33 11.78 20.47 -7.60
C ASP A 33 10.85 21.62 -8.12
N SER A 34 11.39 22.80 -8.46
CA SER A 34 10.68 23.97 -9.01
C SER A 34 11.26 24.50 -10.34
N GLU A 35 12.37 23.97 -10.85
CA GLU A 35 13.12 24.55 -11.98
C GLU A 35 13.44 23.50 -13.06
N ASN A 36 13.39 23.91 -14.34
CA ASN A 36 13.73 23.06 -15.50
C ASN A 36 15.24 23.02 -15.81
N CYS A 37 16.09 23.55 -14.91
CA CYS A 37 17.52 23.72 -15.17
C CYS A 37 18.35 22.56 -14.61
N ASP A 38 19.50 22.30 -15.24
CA ASP A 38 20.46 21.28 -14.81
C ASP A 38 21.28 21.80 -13.61
N TYR A 39 21.09 21.17 -12.44
CA TYR A 39 21.81 21.51 -11.21
C TYR A 39 22.77 20.40 -10.79
N THR A 40 23.13 19.48 -11.69
CA THR A 40 23.92 18.29 -11.35
C THR A 40 25.23 18.64 -10.64
N GLU A 41 25.98 19.60 -11.15
CA GLU A 41 27.25 20.03 -10.55
C GLU A 41 27.05 20.69 -9.20
N CYS A 42 26.12 21.66 -9.09
CA CYS A 42 25.81 22.33 -7.83
C CYS A 42 25.40 21.35 -6.73
N VAL A 43 24.57 20.34 -7.06
CA VAL A 43 24.11 19.32 -6.12
C VAL A 43 25.28 18.46 -5.64
N VAL A 44 26.17 18.03 -6.56
CA VAL A 44 27.33 17.19 -6.24
C VAL A 44 28.35 17.97 -5.41
N GLU A 45 28.60 19.24 -5.73
CA GLU A 45 29.50 20.11 -4.97
C GLU A 45 29.04 20.34 -3.54
N ALA A 46 27.73 20.49 -3.31
CA ALA A 46 27.14 20.62 -1.98
C ALA A 46 27.17 19.31 -1.15
N MET A 47 27.66 18.19 -1.71
CA MET A 47 27.75 16.93 -0.97
C MET A 47 28.99 16.87 -0.08
N ASP A 48 28.77 16.48 1.17
CA ASP A 48 29.82 16.21 2.17
C ASP A 48 30.66 14.95 1.86
N PHE A 49 31.56 15.04 0.87
CA PHE A 49 32.54 14.00 0.54
C PHE A 49 33.65 13.89 1.59
N GLU A 50 33.99 15.00 2.25
CA GLU A 50 35.01 15.07 3.30
C GLU A 50 34.66 14.13 4.45
N ARG A 51 33.40 14.15 4.93
CA ARG A 51 32.90 13.19 5.93
C ARG A 51 33.01 11.75 5.47
N SER A 52 32.74 11.47 4.20
CA SER A 52 32.89 10.11 3.66
C SER A 52 34.34 9.65 3.68
N CYS A 53 35.31 10.54 3.43
CA CYS A 53 36.73 10.25 3.52
C CYS A 53 37.18 10.06 4.98
N ARG A 54 36.72 10.91 5.91
CA ARG A 54 36.95 10.72 7.36
C ARG A 54 36.49 9.33 7.81
N GLY A 55 35.31 8.88 7.36
CA GLY A 55 34.78 7.53 7.64
C GLY A 55 35.52 6.37 7.01
N ARG A 56 36.38 6.61 6.01
CA ARG A 56 37.30 5.61 5.48
C ARG A 56 38.56 5.49 6.31
N ILE A 57 38.98 6.56 7.01
CA ILE A 57 40.20 6.59 7.80
C ILE A 57 39.89 6.19 9.25
N LEU A 58 38.87 6.79 9.87
CA LEU A 58 38.48 6.57 11.28
C LEU A 58 37.36 5.54 11.46
N LYS A 59 37.43 4.81 12.58
CA LYS A 59 36.29 4.10 13.16
C LYS A 59 35.45 5.14 13.92
N ASN A 60 34.17 5.29 13.55
CA ASN A 60 33.24 6.30 14.10
C ASN A 60 33.60 7.77 13.74
N ALA A 61 33.58 8.10 12.45
CA ALA A 61 34.04 9.39 11.90
C ALA A 61 33.35 10.69 12.37
N ASP A 62 32.23 10.62 13.09
CA ASP A 62 31.55 11.82 13.64
C ASP A 62 31.74 11.97 15.15
N ASN A 63 32.49 11.07 15.79
CA ASN A 63 32.75 11.16 17.22
C ASN A 63 33.96 12.06 17.46
N GLU A 64 33.72 13.32 17.84
CA GLU A 64 34.78 14.27 18.22
C GLU A 64 35.64 13.78 19.39
N LYS A 65 35.17 12.76 20.13
CA LYS A 65 35.95 12.07 21.18
C LYS A 65 36.95 11.04 20.64
N ASN A 66 36.99 10.79 19.33
CA ASN A 66 38.03 9.95 18.74
C ASN A 66 39.37 10.72 18.81
N PRO A 67 40.43 10.17 19.41
CA PRO A 67 41.69 10.88 19.63
C PRO A 67 42.35 11.38 18.33
N PHE A 68 42.10 10.71 17.21
CA PHE A 68 42.64 11.07 15.90
C PHE A 68 41.74 12.01 15.09
N TYR A 69 40.60 12.44 15.65
CA TYR A 69 39.58 13.20 14.92
C TYR A 69 40.12 14.52 14.37
N LYS A 70 40.84 15.31 15.18
CA LYS A 70 41.37 16.61 14.75
C LYS A 70 42.39 16.45 13.61
N ILE A 71 43.35 15.52 13.76
CA ILE A 71 44.38 15.24 12.76
C ILE A 71 43.72 14.84 11.44
N VAL A 72 42.80 13.86 11.47
CA VAL A 72 42.12 13.40 10.25
C VAL A 72 41.21 14.46 9.65
N LYS A 73 40.55 15.30 10.47
CA LYS A 73 39.77 16.45 10.00
C LYS A 73 40.64 17.45 9.24
N GLY A 74 41.83 17.77 9.77
CA GLY A 74 42.81 18.64 9.09
C GLY A 74 43.31 18.07 7.75
N LEU A 75 43.33 16.74 7.61
CA LEU A 75 43.69 16.05 6.35
C LEU A 75 42.55 15.99 5.33
N THR A 76 41.28 15.96 5.78
CA THR A 76 40.14 15.81 4.87
C THR A 76 39.46 17.11 4.48
N ASP A 77 39.49 18.11 5.36
CA ASP A 77 38.75 19.36 5.16
C ASP A 77 39.65 20.35 4.41
N LYS A 78 39.14 20.90 3.32
CA LYS A 78 39.94 21.79 2.46
C LYS A 78 40.46 23.01 3.22
N ASP A 79 39.57 23.65 3.99
CA ASP A 79 39.80 24.95 4.65
C ASP A 79 40.38 24.83 6.08
N THR A 80 40.54 23.61 6.60
CA THR A 80 41.08 23.40 7.96
C THR A 80 42.59 23.17 7.91
N GLY A 81 43.37 23.84 8.77
CA GLY A 81 44.82 23.61 8.90
C GLY A 81 45.16 22.17 9.32
N ILE A 82 46.38 21.72 9.00
CA ILE A 82 46.89 20.42 9.46
C ILE A 82 47.20 20.51 10.95
N PHE A 83 46.67 19.58 11.73
CA PHE A 83 46.95 19.48 13.16
C PHE A 83 48.12 18.52 13.42
N TYR A 84 49.04 18.95 14.28
CA TYR A 84 50.25 18.25 14.67
C TYR A 84 50.42 18.38 16.19
N GLU A 85 49.64 17.63 16.95
CA GLU A 85 49.74 17.59 18.42
C GLU A 85 49.84 16.12 18.85
N ALA A 86 50.77 15.83 19.77
CA ALA A 86 50.86 14.51 20.38
C ALA A 86 49.54 14.17 21.08
N ILE A 87 49.13 12.92 20.98
CA ILE A 87 47.85 12.48 21.53
C ILE A 87 48.06 12.19 23.01
N VAL A 88 47.44 13.00 23.86
CA VAL A 88 47.43 12.85 25.32
C VAL A 88 46.23 12.00 25.71
N ASP A 89 46.47 10.75 26.15
CA ASP A 89 45.45 9.88 26.73
C ASP A 89 45.98 9.28 28.04
N ASP A 90 45.17 9.31 29.10
CA ASP A 90 45.55 8.96 30.48
C ASP A 90 45.67 7.43 30.69
N GLY A 91 46.61 6.78 29.98
CA GLY A 91 47.07 5.43 30.29
C GLY A 91 46.92 4.34 29.22
N ASN A 92 46.53 4.64 27.97
CA ASN A 92 46.50 3.67 26.88
C ASN A 92 47.70 3.80 25.93
N ASP A 93 48.30 2.68 25.55
CA ASP A 93 49.31 2.61 24.49
C ASP A 93 48.75 3.13 23.16
N ILE A 94 49.55 3.93 22.44
CA ILE A 94 49.22 4.48 21.12
C ILE A 94 48.82 3.36 20.14
N ASP A 95 49.39 2.16 20.26
CA ASP A 95 49.09 1.02 19.40
C ASP A 95 47.68 0.46 19.65
N ILE A 96 47.22 0.49 20.90
CA ILE A 96 45.84 0.14 21.27
C ILE A 96 44.89 1.20 20.70
N LEU A 97 45.25 2.48 20.80
CA LEU A 97 44.44 3.58 20.28
C LEU A 97 44.30 3.52 18.75
N ILE A 98 45.40 3.34 18.03
CA ILE A 98 45.42 3.18 16.57
C ILE A 98 44.55 1.97 16.17
N ASN A 99 44.73 0.83 16.84
CA ASN A 99 43.95 -0.39 16.55
C ASN A 99 42.45 -0.22 16.81
N ASN A 100 42.05 0.52 17.84
CA ASN A 100 40.65 0.71 18.20
C ASN A 100 39.94 1.80 17.40
N ASN A 101 40.67 2.83 16.95
CA ASN A 101 40.07 4.06 16.41
C ASN A 101 40.37 4.33 14.94
N ILE A 102 41.39 3.70 14.35
CA ILE A 102 41.75 3.83 12.93
C ILE A 102 41.35 2.55 12.19
N THR A 103 40.87 2.70 10.97
CA THR A 103 40.55 1.57 10.09
C THR A 103 41.82 0.98 9.48
N ARG A 104 41.74 -0.23 8.92
CA ARG A 104 42.85 -0.82 8.15
C ARG A 104 43.30 0.09 6.99
N TYR A 105 42.35 0.70 6.30
CA TYR A 105 42.66 1.65 5.21
C TYR A 105 43.40 2.87 5.72
N GLY A 106 42.98 3.43 6.86
CA GLY A 106 43.65 4.58 7.47
C GLY A 106 45.08 4.25 7.88
N LYS A 107 45.33 3.05 8.40
CA LYS A 107 46.67 2.59 8.79
C LYS A 107 47.62 2.47 7.59
N GLU A 108 47.14 1.83 6.52
CA GLU A 108 47.88 1.60 5.27
C GLU A 108 47.91 2.84 4.35
N LEU A 109 47.41 4.00 4.81
CA LEU A 109 47.32 5.20 3.98
C LEU A 109 48.70 5.82 3.79
N GLN A 110 49.17 5.88 2.54
CA GLN A 110 50.48 6.42 2.19
C GLN A 110 50.35 7.31 0.94
N ALA A 111 50.97 8.48 0.96
CA ALA A 111 50.95 9.39 -0.18
C ALA A 111 51.92 8.94 -1.30
N PRO A 112 51.64 9.22 -2.58
CA PRO A 112 52.58 8.94 -3.66
C PRO A 112 53.93 9.61 -3.44
N GLY A 113 55.02 8.83 -3.47
CA GLY A 113 56.38 9.34 -3.22
C GLY A 113 56.71 9.57 -1.74
N SER A 114 55.85 9.15 -0.82
CA SER A 114 56.17 9.05 0.61
C SER A 114 56.76 7.68 0.93
N THR A 115 57.71 7.60 1.86
CA THR A 115 58.24 6.34 2.40
C THR A 115 57.55 5.90 3.69
N VAL A 116 56.63 6.71 4.22
CA VAL A 116 56.04 6.56 5.55
C VAL A 116 54.51 6.52 5.46
N SER A 117 53.89 5.58 6.14
CA SER A 117 52.44 5.42 6.23
C SER A 117 51.81 6.35 7.28
N PHE A 118 50.50 6.55 7.22
CA PHE A 118 49.79 7.36 8.21
C PHE A 118 49.86 6.76 9.62
N GLU A 119 49.92 5.43 9.77
CA GLU A 119 50.19 4.79 11.06
C GLU A 119 51.59 5.15 11.60
N GLU A 120 52.61 5.12 10.74
CA GLU A 120 53.98 5.49 11.11
C GLU A 120 54.10 6.98 11.42
N LEU A 121 53.46 7.86 10.64
CA LEU A 121 53.42 9.30 10.93
C LEU A 121 52.78 9.59 12.29
N ILE A 122 51.75 8.84 12.69
CA ILE A 122 51.17 8.96 14.04
C ILE A 122 52.18 8.56 15.12
N ARG A 123 52.96 7.48 14.88
CA ARG A 123 54.01 7.05 15.81
C ARG A 123 55.12 8.10 15.90
N GLU A 124 55.51 8.70 14.78
CA GLU A 124 56.52 9.76 14.74
C GLU A 124 56.06 11.06 15.41
N ILE A 125 54.77 11.41 15.31
CA ILE A 125 54.14 12.50 16.08
C ILE A 125 54.29 12.24 17.59
N GLN A 126 54.11 10.99 18.02
CA GLN A 126 54.19 10.61 19.43
C GLN A 126 55.64 10.52 19.95
N SER A 127 56.61 10.20 19.09
CA SER A 127 58.04 10.12 19.45
C SER A 127 58.77 11.46 19.45
N GLY A 128 58.10 12.56 19.06
CA GLY A 128 58.67 13.91 19.11
C GLY A 128 59.59 14.27 17.93
N THR A 129 59.40 13.61 16.78
CA THR A 129 60.15 13.88 15.53
C THR A 129 59.93 15.33 15.04
N SER A 130 60.79 15.83 14.15
CA SER A 130 60.75 17.21 13.69
C SER A 130 59.40 17.59 13.06
N LYS A 131 58.77 18.64 13.61
CA LYS A 131 57.47 19.16 13.14
C LYS A 131 57.46 19.51 11.64
N SER A 132 58.58 19.99 11.10
CA SER A 132 58.67 20.35 9.67
C SER A 132 58.60 19.14 8.74
N GLU A 133 59.17 18.01 9.14
CA GLU A 133 59.21 16.78 8.35
C GLU A 133 57.84 16.10 8.31
N ILE A 134 57.15 16.02 9.45
CA ILE A 134 55.83 15.39 9.52
C ILE A 134 54.75 16.23 8.84
N ILE A 135 54.79 17.56 8.98
CA ILE A 135 53.83 18.43 8.29
C ILE A 135 53.97 18.28 6.77
N LEU A 136 55.19 18.19 6.23
CA LEU A 136 55.43 17.93 4.80
C LEU A 136 54.77 16.64 4.32
N GLU A 137 54.86 15.55 5.09
CA GLU A 137 54.22 14.27 4.76
C GLU A 137 52.69 14.31 4.92
N LEU A 138 52.18 14.94 5.97
CA LEU A 138 50.74 15.15 6.15
C LEU A 138 50.14 16.05 5.05
N GLU A 139 50.89 17.02 4.53
CA GLU A 139 50.50 17.85 3.38
C GLU A 139 50.43 17.04 2.08
N LYS A 140 51.33 16.07 1.88
CA LYS A 140 51.23 15.12 0.75
C LYS A 140 49.98 14.26 0.87
N ILE A 141 49.67 13.74 2.06
CA ILE A 141 48.44 12.97 2.32
C ILE A 141 47.19 13.84 2.11
N LYS A 142 47.18 15.07 2.62
CA LYS A 142 46.07 16.02 2.42
C LYS A 142 45.82 16.29 0.95
N ARG A 143 46.87 16.57 0.16
CA ARG A 143 46.75 16.77 -1.31
C ARG A 143 46.18 15.54 -2.01
N MET A 144 46.69 14.35 -1.71
CA MET A 144 46.15 13.10 -2.26
C MET A 144 44.67 12.91 -1.95
N ILE A 145 44.26 13.18 -0.70
CA ILE A 145 42.84 13.06 -0.29
C ILE A 145 41.97 14.07 -1.04
N GLN A 146 42.41 15.32 -1.20
CA GLN A 146 41.67 16.33 -1.96
C GLN A 146 41.52 15.93 -3.43
N ASP A 147 42.58 15.43 -4.05
CA ASP A 147 42.53 14.89 -5.42
C ASP A 147 41.56 13.71 -5.55
N ASP A 148 41.52 12.82 -4.56
CA ASP A 148 40.61 11.69 -4.52
C ASP A 148 39.14 12.11 -4.32
N ILE A 149 38.90 13.16 -3.53
CA ILE A 149 37.59 13.79 -3.38
C ILE A 149 37.13 14.36 -4.72
N GLN A 150 37.97 15.14 -5.39
CA GLN A 150 37.63 15.73 -6.69
C GLN A 150 37.37 14.64 -7.74
N LYS A 151 38.26 13.65 -7.85
CA LYS A 151 38.05 12.48 -8.74
C LYS A 151 36.75 11.74 -8.41
N SER A 152 36.36 11.67 -7.15
CA SER A 152 35.09 11.02 -6.74
C SER A 152 33.87 11.84 -7.16
N LYS A 153 33.93 13.18 -7.06
CA LYS A 153 32.91 14.10 -7.57
C LYS A 153 32.76 13.97 -9.09
N ASP A 154 33.86 14.04 -9.83
CA ASP A 154 33.87 13.94 -11.30
C ASP A 154 33.32 12.59 -11.77
N ARG A 155 33.73 11.48 -11.11
CA ARG A 155 33.19 10.15 -11.39
C ARG A 155 31.68 10.08 -11.14
N LEU A 156 31.18 10.77 -10.12
CA LEU A 156 29.76 10.78 -9.80
C LEU A 156 28.95 11.60 -10.81
N ILE A 157 29.42 12.79 -11.18
CA ILE A 157 28.84 13.62 -12.25
C ILE A 157 28.79 12.81 -13.56
N LYS A 158 29.91 12.20 -13.94
CA LYS A 158 29.97 11.32 -15.11
C LYS A 158 29.02 10.12 -15.00
N SER A 159 28.85 9.54 -13.81
CA SER A 159 27.91 8.45 -13.58
C SER A 159 26.44 8.90 -13.73
N ILE A 160 26.10 10.11 -13.29
CA ILE A 160 24.76 10.70 -13.42
C ILE A 160 24.45 10.97 -14.90
N ALA A 161 25.36 11.65 -15.59
CA ALA A 161 25.25 11.94 -17.02
C ALA A 161 25.04 10.67 -17.87
N ASN A 162 25.76 9.60 -17.55
CA ASN A 162 25.66 8.32 -18.25
C ASN A 162 24.40 7.49 -17.89
N ASN A 163 23.67 7.84 -16.83
CA ASN A 163 22.45 7.14 -16.41
C ASN A 163 21.23 7.66 -17.19
N ARG A 164 21.29 7.50 -18.51
CA ARG A 164 20.27 7.83 -19.49
C ARG A 164 19.34 6.64 -19.77
N ILE A 165 18.24 6.88 -20.50
CA ILE A 165 17.43 5.79 -21.06
C ILE A 165 18.34 4.98 -22.01
N PRO A 166 18.42 3.65 -21.90
CA PRO A 166 19.50 2.88 -22.51
C PRO A 166 19.30 2.58 -24.01
N PHE A 167 18.54 3.45 -24.69
CA PHE A 167 18.21 3.41 -26.11
C PHE A 167 18.46 4.78 -26.74
N SER A 168 18.60 4.82 -28.06
CA SER A 168 18.75 6.05 -28.85
C SER A 168 17.96 5.95 -30.14
N LEU A 169 17.44 7.08 -30.61
CA LEU A 169 16.80 7.20 -31.92
C LEU A 169 17.88 7.29 -33.00
N GLN A 170 17.78 6.45 -34.02
CA GLN A 170 18.53 6.53 -35.26
C GLN A 170 17.55 6.59 -36.43
N SER A 171 18.00 6.98 -37.62
CA SER A 171 17.19 7.32 -38.81
C SER A 171 16.04 6.34 -39.12
N ASN A 172 16.17 5.06 -38.73
CA ASN A 172 15.17 4.01 -38.99
C ASN A 172 14.60 3.33 -37.73
N GLY A 173 14.80 3.86 -36.51
CA GLY A 173 14.15 3.32 -35.30
C GLY A 173 14.93 3.45 -33.99
N LEU A 174 14.38 2.83 -32.94
CA LEU A 174 14.98 2.82 -31.60
C LEU A 174 16.03 1.70 -31.51
N VAL A 175 17.24 2.02 -31.08
CA VAL A 175 18.33 1.04 -30.97
C VAL A 175 19.00 1.06 -29.60
N PRO A 176 19.59 -0.06 -29.14
CA PRO A 176 20.38 -0.11 -27.91
C PRO A 176 21.54 0.90 -27.93
N SER A 177 21.59 1.82 -26.96
CA SER A 177 22.62 2.87 -26.92
C SER A 177 23.76 2.56 -25.94
N SER A 178 23.47 1.86 -24.84
CA SER A 178 24.48 1.50 -23.83
C SER A 178 25.27 0.24 -24.22
N LYS A 179 26.57 0.20 -23.87
CA LYS A 179 27.44 -0.97 -24.12
C LYS A 179 26.82 -2.28 -23.64
N LYS A 180 26.24 -2.24 -22.44
CA LYS A 180 25.56 -3.40 -21.83
C LYS A 180 24.35 -3.85 -22.63
N MET A 181 23.49 -2.93 -23.08
CA MET A 181 22.30 -3.30 -23.86
C MET A 181 22.66 -3.81 -25.25
N LYS A 182 23.68 -3.21 -25.90
CA LYS A 182 24.21 -3.74 -27.17
C LYS A 182 24.69 -5.18 -27.01
N TRP A 183 25.49 -5.46 -25.98
CA TRP A 183 25.93 -6.82 -25.64
C TRP A 183 24.78 -7.79 -25.38
N LEU A 184 23.79 -7.39 -24.58
CA LEU A 184 22.62 -8.24 -24.31
C LEU A 184 21.86 -8.59 -25.58
N TYR A 185 21.67 -7.63 -26.49
CA TYR A 185 20.91 -7.85 -27.73
C TYR A 185 21.65 -8.78 -28.71
N LYS A 186 22.99 -8.81 -28.72
CA LYS A 186 23.76 -9.79 -29.52
C LYS A 186 23.45 -11.24 -29.17
N ILE A 187 22.96 -11.52 -27.95
CA ILE A 187 22.54 -12.87 -27.53
C ILE A 187 21.32 -13.37 -28.33
N LEU A 188 20.54 -12.46 -28.93
CA LEU A 188 19.44 -12.80 -29.83
C LEU A 188 19.94 -13.28 -31.19
N ASP A 189 21.08 -12.77 -31.63
CA ASP A 189 21.66 -13.06 -32.93
C ASP A 189 22.53 -14.34 -32.90
N ASP A 190 23.22 -14.59 -31.78
CA ASP A 190 24.06 -15.78 -31.57
C ASP A 190 23.72 -16.52 -30.26
N ASN A 191 23.14 -17.72 -30.42
CA ASN A 191 22.75 -18.59 -29.31
C ASN A 191 23.93 -19.19 -28.55
N ASN A 192 25.14 -19.22 -29.12
CA ASN A 192 26.32 -19.85 -28.55
C ASN A 192 27.24 -18.89 -27.79
N ILE A 193 26.95 -17.58 -27.80
CA ILE A 193 27.83 -16.57 -27.21
C ILE A 193 28.09 -16.80 -25.71
N LEU A 194 27.07 -17.21 -24.95
CA LEU A 194 27.22 -17.53 -23.53
C LEU A 194 28.05 -18.80 -23.31
N LYS A 195 27.90 -19.80 -24.18
CA LYS A 195 28.72 -21.02 -24.13
C LYS A 195 30.20 -20.66 -24.34
N LYS A 196 30.50 -19.87 -25.38
CA LYS A 196 31.85 -19.33 -25.64
C LYS A 196 32.43 -18.61 -24.42
N TYR A 197 31.65 -17.78 -23.72
CA TYR A 197 32.13 -17.11 -22.51
C TYR A 197 32.37 -18.04 -21.32
N TRP A 198 31.53 -19.07 -21.13
CA TRP A 198 31.74 -20.07 -20.07
C TRP A 198 32.99 -20.91 -20.32
N ASP A 199 33.19 -21.35 -21.56
CA ASP A 199 34.36 -22.11 -21.97
C ASP A 199 35.63 -21.28 -21.74
N LYS A 200 35.59 -19.99 -22.08
CA LYS A 200 36.66 -19.02 -21.81
C LYS A 200 36.87 -18.69 -20.32
N TYR A 201 35.83 -18.82 -19.49
CA TYR A 201 35.90 -18.53 -18.07
C TYR A 201 36.52 -19.66 -17.25
N GLU A 202 36.57 -20.90 -17.77
CA GLU A 202 37.20 -22.05 -17.13
C GLU A 202 36.81 -22.26 -15.64
N TYR A 203 35.50 -22.23 -15.35
CA TYR A 203 34.97 -22.20 -13.98
C TYR A 203 35.45 -23.35 -13.09
N GLU A 204 35.70 -24.53 -13.66
CA GLU A 204 36.15 -25.73 -12.93
C GLU A 204 37.43 -25.47 -12.12
N LYS A 205 38.34 -24.62 -12.63
CA LYS A 205 39.56 -24.19 -11.92
C LYS A 205 39.27 -23.31 -10.70
N LEU A 206 38.18 -22.54 -10.75
CA LEU A 206 37.75 -21.65 -9.67
C LEU A 206 36.94 -22.39 -8.60
N GLU A 207 36.09 -23.35 -8.98
CA GLU A 207 35.22 -24.10 -8.07
C GLU A 207 36.01 -24.78 -6.94
N SER A 208 37.04 -25.55 -7.31
CA SER A 208 37.91 -26.25 -6.36
C SER A 208 38.66 -25.27 -5.45
N THR A 209 39.14 -24.16 -6.01
CA THR A 209 39.82 -23.09 -5.28
C THR A 209 38.91 -22.43 -4.25
N LEU A 210 37.64 -22.16 -4.61
CA LEU A 210 36.67 -21.54 -3.72
C LEU A 210 36.29 -22.45 -2.56
N ILE A 211 35.99 -23.73 -2.84
CA ILE A 211 35.61 -24.69 -1.80
C ILE A 211 36.77 -24.89 -0.82
N LYS A 212 37.99 -25.12 -1.34
CA LYS A 212 39.19 -25.28 -0.52
C LYS A 212 39.45 -24.04 0.35
N ALA A 213 39.40 -22.84 -0.23
CA ALA A 213 39.62 -21.60 0.53
C ALA A 213 38.59 -21.38 1.64
N ILE A 214 37.35 -21.85 1.48
CA ILE A 214 36.32 -21.82 2.55
C ILE A 214 36.61 -22.88 3.61
N GLU A 215 36.99 -24.09 3.20
CA GLU A 215 37.26 -25.22 4.09
C GLU A 215 38.47 -24.98 5.00
N ASP A 216 39.52 -24.33 4.46
CA ASP A 216 40.75 -23.94 5.16
C ASP A 216 40.54 -22.84 6.23
N LEU A 217 39.35 -22.23 6.31
CA LEU A 217 39.04 -21.27 7.37
C LEU A 217 38.93 -21.96 8.74
N GLN A 218 39.79 -21.53 9.66
CA GLN A 218 39.79 -21.96 11.07
C GLN A 218 38.44 -21.70 11.77
N TYR A 219 37.79 -20.57 11.46
CA TYR A 219 36.46 -20.23 11.98
C TYR A 219 35.52 -19.83 10.85
N LYS A 220 34.41 -20.57 10.68
CA LYS A 220 33.47 -20.39 9.57
C LYS A 220 32.29 -19.54 10.02
N ASN A 221 32.39 -18.22 9.80
CA ASN A 221 31.24 -17.32 9.87
C ASN A 221 30.93 -16.70 8.51
N ALA A 222 29.66 -16.34 8.29
CA ALA A 222 29.15 -15.85 7.02
C ALA A 222 29.97 -14.68 6.43
N ARG A 223 30.45 -13.78 7.30
CA ARG A 223 31.23 -12.61 6.89
C ARG A 223 32.63 -12.98 6.42
N LEU A 224 33.29 -13.93 7.09
CA LEU A 224 34.62 -14.40 6.72
C LEU A 224 34.54 -15.22 5.43
N ILE A 225 33.60 -16.18 5.35
CA ILE A 225 33.32 -16.95 4.13
C ILE A 225 33.09 -16.00 2.95
N SER A 226 32.22 -15.01 3.11
CA SER A 226 31.90 -14.06 2.04
C SER A 226 33.09 -13.21 1.61
N ARG A 227 33.97 -12.83 2.54
CA ARG A 227 35.21 -12.10 2.23
C ARG A 227 36.21 -12.97 1.49
N THR A 228 36.39 -14.21 1.91
CA THR A 228 37.28 -15.18 1.27
C THR A 228 36.85 -15.43 -0.17
N VAL A 229 35.56 -15.74 -0.39
CA VAL A 229 34.98 -15.92 -1.73
C VAL A 229 35.16 -14.66 -2.57
N SER A 230 34.85 -13.48 -2.02
CA SER A 230 35.01 -12.20 -2.73
C SER A 230 36.46 -11.90 -3.11
N GLY A 231 37.42 -12.30 -2.27
CA GLY A 231 38.86 -12.19 -2.53
C GLY A 231 39.29 -13.09 -3.68
N ALA A 232 39.01 -14.39 -3.56
CA ALA A 232 39.36 -15.39 -4.57
C ALA A 232 38.80 -15.05 -5.96
N ILE A 233 37.54 -14.60 -6.05
CA ILE A 233 36.93 -14.18 -7.32
C ILE A 233 37.65 -12.96 -7.89
N ARG A 234 38.00 -11.99 -7.04
CA ARG A 234 38.69 -10.77 -7.48
C ARG A 234 40.06 -11.09 -8.05
N ASP A 235 40.80 -11.98 -7.40
CA ASP A 235 42.13 -12.40 -7.86
C ASP A 235 42.03 -13.23 -9.16
N TYR A 236 41.04 -14.11 -9.25
CA TYR A 236 40.75 -14.86 -10.47
C TYR A 236 40.34 -13.95 -11.64
N HIS A 237 39.47 -12.97 -11.41
CA HIS A 237 39.10 -11.99 -12.43
C HIS A 237 40.27 -11.09 -12.80
N ARG A 238 41.17 -10.77 -11.86
CA ARG A 238 42.41 -10.02 -12.14
C ARG A 238 43.32 -10.83 -13.07
N SER A 239 43.55 -12.12 -12.77
CA SER A 239 44.39 -12.98 -13.62
C SER A 239 43.83 -13.16 -15.03
N LEU A 240 42.51 -13.31 -15.16
CA LEU A 240 41.85 -13.36 -16.47
C LEU A 240 42.00 -12.05 -17.26
N LYS A 241 41.84 -10.90 -16.59
CA LYS A 241 42.06 -9.59 -17.22
C LYS A 241 43.51 -9.43 -17.69
N THR A 242 44.49 -9.81 -16.88
CA THR A 242 45.92 -9.71 -17.24
C THR A 242 46.27 -10.62 -18.41
N ARG A 243 45.87 -11.92 -18.36
CA ARG A 243 46.07 -12.87 -19.47
C ARG A 243 45.54 -12.33 -20.80
N TYR A 244 44.36 -11.70 -20.75
CA TYR A 244 43.71 -11.13 -21.92
C TYR A 244 44.27 -9.77 -22.38
N THR A 245 45.05 -9.09 -21.54
CA THR A 245 45.73 -7.84 -21.91
C THR A 245 47.09 -8.13 -22.54
N ASN A 246 47.75 -9.20 -22.10
CA ASN A 246 49.04 -9.65 -22.64
C ASN A 246 48.89 -10.41 -23.98
N SER A 247 47.84 -11.21 -24.16
CA SER A 247 47.57 -11.89 -25.45
C SER A 247 47.29 -10.90 -26.60
N SER A 248 46.83 -9.68 -26.31
CA SER A 248 46.66 -8.61 -27.30
C SER A 248 47.96 -7.84 -27.64
N LEU A 249 49.02 -8.05 -26.87
CA LEU A 249 50.35 -7.47 -27.12
C LEU A 249 51.26 -8.45 -27.87
N GLU A 250 51.16 -9.76 -27.62
CA GLU A 250 51.93 -10.78 -28.34
C GLU A 250 51.49 -10.96 -29.81
N GLY A 251 50.26 -10.60 -30.16
CA GLY A 251 49.77 -10.57 -31.55
C GLY A 251 50.29 -9.40 -32.40
N LYS A 252 51.02 -8.42 -31.82
CA LYS A 252 51.59 -7.28 -32.55
C LYS A 252 52.99 -7.52 -33.10
N ALA A 253 53.58 -8.70 -32.88
CA ALA A 253 54.93 -9.02 -33.37
C ALA A 253 54.95 -9.81 -34.69
N ARG A 254 53.81 -10.02 -35.37
CA ARG A 254 53.78 -10.64 -36.71
C ARG A 254 52.82 -9.93 -37.66
N SER A 255 53.39 -9.49 -38.77
CA SER A 255 52.81 -8.91 -40.00
C SER A 255 52.08 -7.58 -39.89
N GLU A 256 52.73 -6.55 -40.43
CA GLU A 256 52.13 -5.36 -41.02
C GLU A 256 51.18 -5.78 -42.14
N HIS A 257 49.87 -5.73 -41.89
CA HIS A 257 48.85 -5.33 -42.86
C HIS A 257 47.55 -4.96 -42.14
N GLU A 258 46.83 -4.05 -42.77
CA GLU A 258 45.78 -3.17 -42.24
C GLU A 258 44.46 -3.86 -41.80
N ILE A 259 43.72 -3.13 -40.95
CA ILE A 259 42.30 -3.28 -40.57
C ILE A 259 41.95 -4.54 -39.76
N ASN A 260 42.13 -4.52 -38.43
CA ASN A 260 41.31 -5.30 -37.46
C ASN A 260 41.46 -4.86 -35.98
N SER A 261 41.63 -3.56 -35.71
CA SER A 261 41.78 -3.04 -34.33
C SER A 261 40.45 -2.88 -33.57
N THR A 262 39.32 -2.84 -34.27
CA THR A 262 37.98 -2.60 -33.70
C THR A 262 37.29 -3.86 -33.16
N GLU A 263 37.43 -5.02 -33.83
CA GLU A 263 36.75 -6.26 -33.42
C GLU A 263 37.34 -6.87 -32.14
N ASN A 264 38.67 -6.91 -32.02
CA ASN A 264 39.36 -7.43 -30.83
C ASN A 264 39.07 -6.63 -29.55
N ASN A 265 38.77 -5.33 -29.69
CA ASN A 265 38.43 -4.46 -28.57
C ASN A 265 36.96 -4.65 -28.12
N SER A 266 36.04 -4.96 -29.03
CA SER A 266 34.62 -5.23 -28.70
C SER A 266 34.45 -6.54 -27.93
N GLU A 267 35.07 -7.64 -28.36
CA GLU A 267 34.92 -8.93 -27.67
C GLU A 267 35.49 -8.86 -26.23
N LYS A 268 36.55 -8.07 -26.03
CA LYS A 268 37.14 -7.80 -24.72
C LYS A 268 36.13 -7.15 -23.77
N GLU A 269 35.49 -6.07 -24.23
CA GLU A 269 34.51 -5.33 -23.42
C GLU A 269 33.29 -6.19 -23.04
N GLU A 270 32.85 -7.06 -23.94
CA GLU A 270 31.74 -7.99 -23.71
C GLU A 270 32.08 -9.05 -22.67
N PHE A 271 33.27 -9.64 -22.74
CA PHE A 271 33.72 -10.60 -21.74
C PHE A 271 33.82 -9.94 -20.34
N LEU A 272 34.22 -8.67 -20.25
CA LEU A 272 34.22 -7.93 -18.98
C LEU A 272 32.81 -7.77 -18.39
N LEU A 273 31.78 -7.61 -19.23
CA LEU A 273 30.38 -7.59 -18.79
C LEU A 273 29.94 -8.96 -18.26
N PHE A 274 30.37 -10.04 -18.91
CA PHE A 274 30.16 -11.41 -18.43
C PHE A 274 30.84 -11.64 -17.06
N LEU A 275 32.10 -11.27 -16.89
CA LEU A 275 32.81 -11.35 -15.59
C LEU A 275 32.02 -10.62 -14.50
N LYS A 276 31.51 -9.42 -14.80
CA LYS A 276 30.68 -8.64 -13.87
C LYS A 276 29.38 -9.38 -13.52
N ALA A 277 28.75 -10.08 -14.46
CA ALA A 277 27.55 -10.88 -14.18
C ALA A 277 27.85 -12.03 -13.21
N VAL A 278 28.99 -12.71 -13.37
CA VAL A 278 29.47 -13.74 -12.43
C VAL A 278 29.76 -13.14 -11.05
N GLU A 279 30.41 -11.97 -10.98
CA GLU A 279 30.68 -11.28 -9.71
C GLU A 279 29.39 -10.95 -8.94
N GLN A 280 28.33 -10.54 -9.64
CA GLN A 280 27.04 -10.23 -9.01
C GLN A 280 26.35 -11.46 -8.41
N HIS A 281 26.53 -12.66 -8.99
CA HIS A 281 26.06 -13.92 -8.40
C HIS A 281 26.65 -14.10 -7.01
N PHE A 282 27.97 -13.99 -6.89
CA PHE A 282 28.63 -14.18 -5.61
C PHE A 282 28.33 -13.06 -4.61
N LYS A 283 28.15 -11.80 -5.04
CA LYS A 283 27.66 -10.74 -4.13
C LYS A 283 26.28 -11.01 -3.57
N LYS A 284 25.42 -11.70 -4.33
CA LYS A 284 24.07 -12.08 -3.91
C LYS A 284 24.10 -13.24 -2.91
N TYR A 285 24.83 -14.31 -3.20
CA TYR A 285 24.86 -15.53 -2.38
C TYR A 285 25.89 -15.49 -1.24
N PHE A 286 26.90 -14.61 -1.32
CA PHE A 286 27.95 -14.41 -0.33
C PHE A 286 28.08 -12.92 0.05
N PRO A 287 27.07 -12.33 0.73
CA PRO A 287 27.07 -10.92 1.06
C PRO A 287 28.07 -10.58 2.19
N VAL A 288 29.03 -9.68 1.92
CA VAL A 288 30.02 -9.24 2.94
C VAL A 288 29.42 -8.28 3.98
N LYS A 289 28.51 -7.40 3.55
CA LYS A 289 27.63 -6.50 4.33
C LYS A 289 26.50 -6.04 3.39
N GLY A 290 25.24 -6.06 3.82
CA GLY A 290 24.16 -5.43 3.05
C GLY A 290 22.77 -6.04 3.24
N LYS A 291 21.82 -5.56 2.42
CA LYS A 291 20.39 -5.91 2.42
C LYS A 291 20.08 -7.41 2.29
N HIS A 292 21.04 -8.22 1.84
CA HIS A 292 20.89 -9.65 1.62
C HIS A 292 21.41 -10.52 2.78
N SER A 293 22.07 -9.92 3.78
CA SER A 293 22.49 -10.60 5.01
C SER A 293 21.38 -10.43 6.05
N THR A 294 20.94 -11.56 6.60
CA THR A 294 19.98 -11.66 7.71
C THR A 294 20.48 -12.75 8.64
N ASP A 295 20.18 -12.71 9.93
CA ASP A 295 20.68 -13.70 10.89
C ASP A 295 20.34 -15.15 10.49
N ALA A 296 19.15 -15.37 9.91
CA ALA A 296 18.74 -16.68 9.41
C ALA A 296 19.55 -17.12 8.17
N TYR A 297 19.73 -16.22 7.20
CA TYR A 297 20.53 -16.51 6.01
C TYR A 297 22.01 -16.75 6.35
N ASP A 298 22.57 -15.94 7.25
CA ASP A 298 23.96 -16.01 7.65
C ASP A 298 24.25 -17.33 8.36
N LYS A 299 23.32 -17.83 9.20
CA LYS A 299 23.38 -19.18 9.78
C LYS A 299 23.34 -20.27 8.71
N ALA A 300 22.39 -20.19 7.78
CA ALA A 300 22.25 -21.17 6.70
C ALA A 300 23.51 -21.21 5.80
N LEU A 301 24.09 -20.06 5.46
CA LEU A 301 25.30 -19.98 4.63
C LEU A 301 26.52 -20.66 5.28
N CYS A 302 26.58 -20.73 6.62
CA CYS A 302 27.66 -21.40 7.32
C CYS A 302 27.59 -22.94 7.21
N GLN A 303 26.46 -23.51 6.77
CA GLN A 303 26.30 -24.95 6.58
C GLN A 303 27.01 -25.42 5.29
N ALA A 304 27.73 -26.54 5.39
CA ALA A 304 28.55 -27.08 4.31
C ALA A 304 27.78 -27.33 3.01
N GLU A 305 26.59 -27.92 3.12
CA GLU A 305 25.70 -28.17 1.99
C GLU A 305 25.35 -26.90 1.20
N ASN A 306 25.13 -25.77 1.88
CA ASN A 306 24.66 -24.54 1.27
C ASN A 306 25.77 -23.80 0.54
N TYR A 307 26.92 -23.56 1.17
CA TYR A 307 28.01 -22.86 0.48
C TYR A 307 28.62 -23.70 -0.65
N LYS A 308 28.67 -25.04 -0.52
CA LYS A 308 29.10 -25.94 -1.60
C LYS A 308 28.14 -25.87 -2.79
N LEU A 309 26.83 -25.93 -2.53
CA LEU A 309 25.82 -25.77 -3.58
C LEU A 309 25.96 -24.44 -4.33
N TYR A 310 26.19 -23.33 -3.61
CA TYR A 310 26.31 -21.99 -4.21
C TYR A 310 27.59 -21.77 -5.03
N CYS A 311 28.61 -22.62 -4.83
CA CYS A 311 29.85 -22.68 -5.60
C CYS A 311 29.81 -23.72 -6.74
N LYS A 312 28.81 -24.60 -6.81
CA LYS A 312 28.76 -25.67 -7.81
C LYS A 312 28.58 -25.13 -9.22
N PHE A 313 29.38 -25.57 -10.19
CA PHE A 313 29.36 -25.09 -11.58
C PHE A 313 27.95 -25.04 -12.18
N ASN A 314 27.19 -26.13 -12.09
CA ASN A 314 25.84 -26.21 -12.65
C ASN A 314 24.88 -25.17 -12.04
N PHE A 315 25.01 -24.91 -10.74
CA PHE A 315 24.19 -23.90 -10.06
C PHE A 315 24.57 -22.49 -10.49
N VAL A 316 25.87 -22.17 -10.47
CA VAL A 316 26.38 -20.84 -10.86
C VAL A 316 26.07 -20.55 -12.32
N LYS A 317 26.34 -21.50 -13.22
CA LYS A 317 26.03 -21.38 -14.65
C LYS A 317 24.56 -21.12 -14.90
N LYS A 318 23.67 -21.88 -14.27
CA LYS A 318 22.21 -21.69 -14.34
C LYS A 318 21.79 -20.31 -13.85
N GLU A 319 22.25 -19.90 -12.67
CA GLU A 319 21.82 -18.64 -12.05
C GLU A 319 22.37 -17.38 -12.73
N VAL A 320 23.60 -17.43 -13.24
CA VAL A 320 24.23 -16.35 -14.02
C VAL A 320 23.56 -16.23 -15.39
N ASN A 321 23.39 -17.33 -16.14
CA ASN A 321 22.69 -17.31 -17.43
C ASN A 321 21.27 -16.77 -17.29
N ARG A 322 20.54 -17.25 -16.28
CA ARG A 322 19.21 -16.74 -15.95
C ARG A 322 19.24 -15.25 -15.58
N SER A 323 20.28 -14.76 -14.89
CA SER A 323 20.44 -13.33 -14.58
C SER A 323 20.65 -12.48 -15.84
N ILE A 324 21.46 -12.98 -16.78
CA ILE A 324 21.73 -12.31 -18.06
C ILE A 324 20.45 -12.30 -18.92
N MET A 325 19.79 -13.45 -19.07
CA MET A 325 18.54 -13.57 -19.84
C MET A 325 17.43 -12.69 -19.27
N ASN A 326 17.27 -12.65 -17.94
CA ASN A 326 16.31 -11.74 -17.29
C ASN A 326 16.60 -10.26 -17.61
N GLN A 327 17.87 -9.86 -17.72
CA GLN A 327 18.23 -8.48 -18.08
C GLN A 327 17.95 -8.20 -19.56
N LEU A 328 18.22 -9.15 -20.45
CA LEU A 328 17.84 -9.07 -21.86
C LEU A 328 16.32 -8.91 -22.01
N VAL A 329 15.53 -9.78 -21.38
CA VAL A 329 14.06 -9.73 -21.44
C VAL A 329 13.52 -8.42 -20.87
N SER A 330 14.01 -7.97 -19.71
CA SER A 330 13.65 -6.66 -19.17
C SER A 330 14.00 -5.52 -20.14
N GLY A 331 15.11 -5.66 -20.87
CA GLY A 331 15.53 -4.75 -21.91
C GLY A 331 14.59 -4.74 -23.13
N LEU A 332 14.17 -5.90 -23.60
CA LEU A 332 13.21 -6.06 -24.70
C LEU A 332 11.83 -5.53 -24.34
N ILE A 333 11.35 -5.81 -23.13
CA ILE A 333 10.09 -5.26 -22.60
C ILE A 333 10.18 -3.74 -22.55
N GLN A 334 11.30 -3.18 -22.06
CA GLN A 334 11.48 -1.73 -22.05
C GLN A 334 11.50 -1.16 -23.47
N HIS A 335 12.18 -1.80 -24.42
CA HIS A 335 12.24 -1.39 -25.81
C HIS A 335 10.86 -1.36 -26.47
N GLY A 336 10.10 -2.46 -26.37
CA GLY A 336 8.74 -2.54 -26.91
C GLY A 336 7.77 -1.57 -26.23
N LYS A 337 7.94 -1.31 -24.93
CA LYS A 337 7.18 -0.27 -24.21
C LYS A 337 7.45 1.11 -24.79
N LEU A 338 8.71 1.47 -25.02
CA LEU A 338 9.06 2.78 -25.58
C LEU A 338 8.50 2.94 -27.00
N ILE A 339 8.61 1.91 -27.84
CA ILE A 339 8.00 1.90 -29.18
C ILE A 339 6.48 2.10 -29.08
N HIS A 340 5.80 1.33 -28.24
CA HIS A 340 4.34 1.35 -28.20
C HIS A 340 3.74 2.68 -27.71
N TYR A 341 4.39 3.34 -26.75
CA TYR A 341 3.86 4.59 -26.20
C TYR A 341 4.31 5.83 -26.96
N PHE A 342 5.54 5.86 -27.47
CA PHE A 342 6.16 7.07 -28.00
C PHE A 342 6.41 7.06 -29.52
N ASN A 343 6.04 5.99 -30.23
CA ASN A 343 6.09 5.94 -31.69
C ASN A 343 4.67 5.81 -32.26
N ASN A 344 4.20 6.85 -32.94
CA ASN A 344 2.91 6.91 -33.62
C ASN A 344 3.17 6.81 -35.14
N ASP A 345 3.03 5.61 -35.70
CA ASP A 345 3.17 5.34 -37.13
C ASP A 345 4.45 5.90 -37.78
N GLY A 346 5.59 5.77 -37.08
CA GLY A 346 6.90 6.22 -37.54
C GLY A 346 7.31 7.58 -36.99
N THR A 347 6.39 8.33 -36.39
CA THR A 347 6.66 9.62 -35.76
C THR A 347 6.95 9.43 -34.27
N TRP A 348 8.12 9.87 -33.82
CA TRP A 348 8.53 9.75 -32.42
C TRP A 348 8.17 10.99 -31.62
N ASP A 349 7.52 10.77 -30.47
CA ASP A 349 7.31 11.77 -29.45
C ASP A 349 8.58 11.91 -28.57
N VAL A 350 9.53 12.70 -29.06
CA VAL A 350 10.84 12.86 -28.44
C VAL A 350 10.76 13.64 -27.12
N ASP A 351 9.82 14.58 -27.00
CA ASP A 351 9.68 15.47 -25.85
C ASP A 351 9.26 14.72 -24.60
N PHE A 352 8.57 13.58 -24.74
CA PHE A 352 8.11 12.77 -23.61
C PHE A 352 8.83 11.44 -23.43
N LEU A 353 9.85 11.20 -24.25
CA LEU A 353 10.78 10.07 -24.12
C LEU A 353 11.79 10.30 -22.98
N ASN A 354 11.25 10.50 -21.77
CA ASN A 354 11.95 10.94 -20.58
C ASN A 354 11.33 10.36 -19.29
N SER A 355 11.73 10.87 -18.13
CA SER A 355 11.26 10.38 -16.83
C SER A 355 9.79 10.70 -16.53
N HIS A 356 9.26 11.82 -17.04
CA HIS A 356 7.85 12.19 -16.89
C HIS A 356 6.94 11.26 -17.68
N GLY A 357 7.24 11.00 -18.96
CA GLY A 357 6.47 10.06 -19.78
C GLY A 357 6.45 8.65 -19.18
N LEU A 358 7.59 8.15 -18.67
CA LEU A 358 7.64 6.86 -17.99
C LEU A 358 6.83 6.81 -16.69
N SER A 359 6.78 7.91 -15.95
CA SER A 359 6.00 8.05 -14.71
C SER A 359 4.49 8.08 -14.99
N TYR A 360 4.07 8.78 -16.04
CA TYR A 360 2.68 8.81 -16.51
C TYR A 360 2.16 7.39 -16.78
N ILE A 361 2.87 6.64 -17.62
CA ILE A 361 2.49 5.27 -17.97
C ILE A 361 2.39 4.39 -16.72
N GLN A 362 3.32 4.53 -15.77
CA GLN A 362 3.31 3.74 -14.54
C GLN A 362 2.04 3.96 -13.72
N VAL A 363 1.56 5.20 -13.62
CA VAL A 363 0.37 5.52 -12.83
C VAL A 363 -0.91 5.11 -13.53
N GLU A 364 -1.01 5.30 -14.83
CA GLU A 364 -2.16 4.83 -15.62
C GLU A 364 -2.30 3.30 -15.50
N GLU A 365 -1.20 2.55 -15.66
CA GLU A 365 -1.20 1.09 -15.50
C GLU A 365 -1.56 0.67 -14.06
N ALA A 366 -1.11 1.40 -13.04
CA ALA A 366 -1.44 1.12 -11.64
C ALA A 366 -2.91 1.40 -11.29
N PHE A 367 -3.48 2.45 -11.89
CA PHE A 367 -4.90 2.80 -11.75
C PHE A 367 -5.80 1.70 -12.34
N LYS A 368 -5.52 1.26 -13.58
CA LYS A 368 -6.25 0.15 -14.23
C LYS A 368 -6.23 -1.13 -13.39
N LYS A 369 -5.09 -1.48 -12.78
CA LYS A 369 -5.01 -2.64 -11.87
C LYS A 369 -5.90 -2.51 -10.65
N SER A 370 -6.06 -1.30 -10.11
CA SER A 370 -6.94 -1.08 -8.96
C SER A 370 -8.40 -1.29 -9.36
N LEU A 371 -8.80 -0.85 -10.56
CA LEU A 371 -10.11 -1.15 -11.13
C LEU A 371 -10.33 -2.67 -11.31
N MET A 372 -9.29 -3.45 -11.63
CA MET A 372 -9.40 -4.91 -11.78
C MET A 372 -9.75 -5.60 -10.47
N ALA A 373 -9.22 -5.08 -9.36
CA ALA A 373 -9.52 -5.64 -8.05
C ALA A 373 -11.02 -5.50 -7.75
N SER A 374 -11.59 -4.31 -7.93
CA SER A 374 -13.03 -4.09 -7.75
C SER A 374 -13.88 -4.83 -8.77
N LEU A 375 -13.42 -5.02 -10.01
CA LEU A 375 -14.10 -5.88 -11.00
C LEU A 375 -14.20 -7.33 -10.53
N SER A 376 -13.19 -7.87 -9.86
CA SER A 376 -13.23 -9.23 -9.34
C SER A 376 -14.38 -9.43 -8.34
N TRP A 377 -14.64 -8.42 -7.50
CA TRP A 377 -15.81 -8.36 -6.62
C TRP A 377 -17.12 -8.29 -7.40
N GLY A 378 -17.20 -7.37 -8.38
CA GLY A 378 -18.39 -7.20 -9.22
C GLY A 378 -18.76 -8.46 -10.00
N ILE A 379 -17.78 -9.14 -10.60
CA ILE A 379 -17.98 -10.40 -11.33
C ILE A 379 -18.52 -11.48 -10.39
N ASN A 380 -17.93 -11.63 -9.20
CA ASN A 380 -18.42 -12.61 -8.22
C ASN A 380 -19.90 -12.36 -7.86
N ARG A 381 -20.30 -11.12 -7.60
CA ARG A 381 -21.70 -10.81 -7.28
C ARG A 381 -22.64 -10.98 -8.46
N LEU A 382 -22.20 -10.58 -9.65
CA LEU A 382 -22.98 -10.74 -10.88
C LEU A 382 -23.26 -12.22 -11.19
N THR A 383 -22.28 -13.10 -11.00
CA THR A 383 -22.46 -14.55 -11.19
C THR A 383 -23.51 -15.13 -10.25
N SER A 384 -23.69 -14.57 -9.04
CA SER A 384 -24.72 -15.04 -8.08
C SER A 384 -26.17 -14.92 -8.59
N PHE A 385 -26.42 -14.07 -9.60
CA PHE A 385 -27.74 -13.93 -10.22
C PHE A 385 -28.11 -15.06 -11.18
N TYR A 386 -27.14 -15.87 -11.60
CA TYR A 386 -27.33 -16.98 -12.54
C TYR A 386 -27.30 -18.35 -11.84
N TYR A 387 -27.32 -18.35 -10.51
CA TYR A 387 -27.19 -19.56 -9.69
C TYR A 387 -28.37 -19.70 -8.72
N ASP A 388 -28.96 -20.90 -8.71
CA ASP A 388 -30.04 -21.30 -7.80
C ASP A 388 -29.66 -22.62 -7.11
N ILE A 389 -29.66 -22.64 -5.78
CA ILE A 389 -29.27 -23.81 -4.97
C ILE A 389 -30.29 -24.95 -5.06
N ASN A 390 -31.52 -24.65 -5.48
CA ASN A 390 -32.56 -25.67 -5.66
C ASN A 390 -32.41 -26.47 -6.97
N ASP A 391 -31.39 -26.21 -7.79
CA ASP A 391 -31.11 -27.06 -8.94
C ASP A 391 -30.56 -28.41 -8.44
N THR A 392 -31.36 -29.47 -8.53
CA THR A 392 -31.05 -30.83 -8.08
C THR A 392 -29.77 -31.40 -8.71
N ARG A 393 -29.29 -30.79 -9.81
CA ARG A 393 -27.99 -31.08 -10.42
C ARG A 393 -26.80 -30.76 -9.51
N ILE A 394 -26.97 -29.91 -8.48
CA ILE A 394 -25.92 -29.59 -7.50
C ILE A 394 -25.73 -30.71 -6.46
N ASN A 395 -26.74 -31.57 -6.27
CA ASN A 395 -26.73 -32.66 -5.28
C ASN A 395 -26.45 -34.04 -5.89
N SER A 396 -26.64 -34.21 -7.20
CA SER A 396 -26.03 -35.33 -7.92
C SER A 396 -24.52 -35.11 -7.97
N ASN A 397 -23.71 -36.16 -7.93
CA ASN A 397 -22.26 -36.11 -8.18
C ASN A 397 -21.88 -35.57 -9.59
N GLU A 398 -22.82 -34.97 -10.32
CA GLU A 398 -22.59 -34.18 -11.52
C GLU A 398 -22.19 -32.76 -11.11
N GLU A 399 -20.92 -32.44 -11.35
CA GLU A 399 -20.21 -31.23 -10.94
C GLU A 399 -21.03 -29.93 -11.12
N SER A 400 -21.19 -29.14 -10.06
CA SER A 400 -21.94 -27.89 -10.12
C SER A 400 -21.33 -26.90 -11.14
N ILE A 401 -22.11 -26.52 -12.16
CA ILE A 401 -21.73 -25.56 -13.20
C ILE A 401 -21.77 -24.14 -12.60
N VAL A 402 -20.66 -23.66 -12.03
CA VAL A 402 -20.43 -22.22 -11.99
C VAL A 402 -19.42 -21.93 -13.12
N ASP A 403 -19.62 -20.86 -13.88
CA ASP A 403 -18.69 -20.50 -14.96
C ASP A 403 -18.63 -18.98 -15.07
N ASP A 404 -17.65 -18.49 -15.82
CA ASP A 404 -17.51 -17.06 -16.07
C ASP A 404 -18.63 -16.56 -16.99
N ILE A 405 -19.66 -15.98 -16.37
CA ILE A 405 -20.87 -15.48 -17.04
C ILE A 405 -20.59 -14.37 -18.08
N LEU A 406 -19.38 -13.80 -18.10
CA LEU A 406 -19.01 -12.76 -19.06
C LEU A 406 -18.59 -13.33 -20.42
N LEU A 407 -18.41 -14.66 -20.52
CA LEU A 407 -18.05 -15.32 -21.76
C LEU A 407 -19.21 -15.36 -22.77
N GLU A 408 -18.86 -15.28 -24.06
CA GLU A 408 -19.80 -15.16 -25.19
C GLU A 408 -19.79 -16.37 -26.14
N SER A 409 -19.24 -17.51 -25.70
CA SER A 409 -19.31 -18.76 -26.47
C SER A 409 -20.77 -19.24 -26.64
N LYS A 410 -21.01 -20.11 -27.63
CA LYS A 410 -22.35 -20.67 -27.91
C LYS A 410 -22.96 -21.32 -26.66
N ARG A 411 -22.19 -22.17 -25.96
CA ARG A 411 -22.59 -22.82 -24.70
C ARG A 411 -22.99 -21.82 -23.61
N HIS A 412 -22.21 -20.77 -23.42
CA HIS A 412 -22.49 -19.78 -22.37
C HIS A 412 -23.76 -18.97 -22.67
N LYS A 413 -24.00 -18.64 -23.94
CA LYS A 413 -25.25 -17.98 -24.36
C LYS A 413 -26.46 -18.88 -24.13
N GLU A 414 -26.32 -20.17 -24.41
CA GLU A 414 -27.37 -21.17 -24.22
C GLU A 414 -27.68 -21.39 -22.73
N LEU A 415 -26.66 -21.51 -21.88
CA LEU A 415 -26.82 -21.57 -20.42
C LEU A 415 -27.64 -20.38 -19.88
N ARG A 416 -27.29 -19.15 -20.28
CA ARG A 416 -28.03 -17.95 -19.86
C ARG A 416 -29.47 -17.93 -20.40
N ARG A 417 -29.68 -18.34 -21.65
CA ARG A 417 -31.02 -18.41 -22.25
C ARG A 417 -31.91 -19.40 -21.51
N ASN A 418 -31.39 -20.59 -21.22
CA ASN A 418 -32.11 -21.63 -20.48
C ASN A 418 -32.48 -21.15 -19.08
N TYR A 419 -31.52 -20.52 -18.37
CA TYR A 419 -31.78 -19.90 -17.07
C TYR A 419 -32.91 -18.86 -17.13
N TYR A 420 -32.90 -17.96 -18.12
CA TYR A 420 -33.97 -16.95 -18.23
C TYR A 420 -35.32 -17.52 -18.65
N ASN A 421 -35.35 -18.60 -19.42
CA ASN A 421 -36.60 -19.26 -19.77
C ASN A 421 -37.23 -19.91 -18.53
N ASP A 422 -36.42 -20.61 -17.74
CA ASP A 422 -36.84 -21.19 -16.46
C ASP A 422 -37.26 -20.12 -15.44
N LEU A 423 -36.53 -18.99 -15.38
CA LEU A 423 -36.90 -17.84 -14.56
C LEU A 423 -38.28 -17.27 -14.96
N ARG A 424 -38.63 -17.26 -16.25
CA ARG A 424 -39.94 -16.77 -16.70
C ARG A 424 -41.08 -17.71 -16.32
N SER A 425 -40.84 -19.02 -16.28
CA SER A 425 -41.89 -20.01 -16.00
C SER A 425 -42.07 -20.33 -14.52
N ASN A 426 -41.20 -19.84 -13.62
CA ASN A 426 -41.20 -20.21 -12.20
C ASN A 426 -41.34 -19.00 -11.27
N ASP A 427 -42.52 -18.82 -10.68
CA ASP A 427 -42.85 -17.69 -9.78
C ASP A 427 -41.95 -17.61 -8.54
N ILE A 428 -41.54 -18.76 -7.98
CA ILE A 428 -40.65 -18.82 -6.83
C ILE A 428 -39.27 -18.28 -7.22
N LYS A 429 -38.73 -18.70 -8.37
CA LYS A 429 -37.45 -18.17 -8.90
C LYS A 429 -37.54 -16.69 -9.22
N GLN A 430 -38.65 -16.22 -9.78
CA GLN A 430 -38.87 -14.78 -10.00
C GLN A 430 -38.80 -13.99 -8.70
N LYS A 431 -39.43 -14.49 -7.63
CA LYS A 431 -39.40 -13.85 -6.32
C LYS A 431 -37.98 -13.75 -5.76
N TYR A 432 -37.23 -14.84 -5.76
CA TYR A 432 -35.83 -14.83 -5.32
C TYR A 432 -34.93 -13.91 -6.16
N PHE A 433 -35.12 -13.91 -7.48
CA PHE A 433 -34.38 -13.05 -8.39
C PHE A 433 -34.65 -11.57 -8.11
N ARG A 434 -35.92 -11.20 -7.88
CA ARG A 434 -36.33 -9.85 -7.47
C ARG A 434 -35.68 -9.47 -6.15
N GLU A 435 -35.75 -10.31 -5.12
CA GLU A 435 -35.15 -10.05 -3.81
C GLU A 435 -33.62 -9.85 -3.91
N LYS A 436 -32.92 -10.72 -4.66
CA LYS A 436 -31.47 -10.58 -4.91
C LYS A 436 -31.14 -9.26 -5.61
N LEU A 437 -31.92 -8.87 -6.61
CA LEU A 437 -31.68 -7.67 -7.40
C LEU A 437 -32.04 -6.39 -6.63
N ALA A 438 -33.12 -6.40 -5.85
CA ALA A 438 -33.53 -5.30 -4.97
C ALA A 438 -32.49 -4.98 -3.90
N ALA A 439 -31.71 -5.98 -3.52
CA ALA A 439 -30.63 -5.81 -2.56
C ALA A 439 -29.43 -5.05 -3.13
N CYS A 440 -29.34 -4.91 -4.46
CA CYS A 440 -28.28 -4.19 -5.16
C CYS A 440 -28.79 -2.92 -5.85
N TYR A 441 -30.04 -2.90 -6.34
CA TYR A 441 -30.63 -1.81 -7.13
C TYR A 441 -32.01 -1.41 -6.60
N SER A 442 -32.39 -0.15 -6.79
CA SER A 442 -33.68 0.41 -6.38
C SER A 442 -34.84 -0.06 -7.30
N ILE A 443 -35.25 -1.32 -7.14
CA ILE A 443 -36.37 -1.93 -7.88
C ILE A 443 -37.68 -1.89 -7.08
N ILE A 444 -38.82 -1.87 -7.76
CA ILE A 444 -40.15 -1.89 -7.14
C ILE A 444 -40.66 -3.34 -7.07
N ALA A 445 -40.59 -3.95 -5.89
CA ALA A 445 -41.05 -5.31 -5.62
C ALA A 445 -42.47 -5.31 -5.01
N LYS A 446 -43.48 -5.54 -5.88
CA LYS A 446 -44.91 -5.89 -5.65
C LYS A 446 -45.76 -5.37 -4.47
N ASP A 447 -45.28 -4.54 -3.55
CA ASP A 447 -46.05 -4.23 -2.33
C ASP A 447 -46.27 -2.74 -2.00
N ASP A 448 -45.88 -1.79 -2.86
CA ASP A 448 -46.40 -0.42 -2.72
C ASP A 448 -47.82 -0.42 -3.30
N LYS A 449 -48.84 -0.21 -2.46
CA LYS A 449 -50.27 -0.26 -2.85
C LYS A 449 -50.60 0.65 -4.05
N ASP A 450 -49.73 1.61 -4.35
CA ASP A 450 -49.91 2.63 -5.38
C ASP A 450 -48.90 2.57 -6.55
N LYS A 451 -47.94 1.63 -6.59
CA LYS A 451 -46.90 1.56 -7.65
C LYS A 451 -46.86 0.22 -8.38
N ILE A 452 -46.89 0.28 -9.72
CA ILE A 452 -46.76 -0.89 -10.61
C ILE A 452 -45.38 -1.52 -10.43
N SER A 453 -45.32 -2.81 -10.06
CA SER A 453 -44.06 -3.54 -9.90
C SER A 453 -43.29 -3.65 -11.21
N ASP A 454 -41.95 -3.60 -11.14
CA ASP A 454 -41.11 -3.78 -12.31
C ASP A 454 -41.31 -5.19 -12.91
N ASP A 455 -41.69 -5.29 -14.19
CA ASP A 455 -41.90 -6.59 -14.85
C ASP A 455 -40.60 -7.44 -14.91
N ILE A 456 -40.74 -8.77 -14.90
CA ILE A 456 -39.59 -9.69 -14.92
C ILE A 456 -38.72 -9.51 -16.17
N ASN A 457 -39.30 -9.18 -17.33
CA ASN A 457 -38.51 -8.94 -18.54
C ASN A 457 -37.71 -7.65 -18.46
N LYS A 458 -38.23 -6.63 -17.76
CA LYS A 458 -37.48 -5.40 -17.46
C LYS A 458 -36.25 -5.73 -16.61
N LEU A 459 -36.42 -6.57 -15.58
CA LEU A 459 -35.34 -6.98 -14.68
C LEU A 459 -34.30 -7.89 -15.35
N ILE A 460 -34.73 -8.85 -16.18
CA ILE A 460 -33.82 -9.66 -17.02
C ILE A 460 -33.01 -8.75 -17.94
N GLY A 461 -33.67 -7.77 -18.58
CA GLY A 461 -33.02 -6.77 -19.41
C GLY A 461 -32.02 -5.91 -18.64
N LEU A 462 -32.27 -5.59 -17.37
CA LEU A 462 -31.32 -4.88 -16.51
C LEU A 462 -30.08 -5.75 -16.23
N VAL A 463 -30.25 -7.01 -15.83
CA VAL A 463 -29.12 -7.93 -15.54
C VAL A 463 -28.26 -8.20 -16.76
N GLU A 464 -28.84 -8.37 -17.96
CA GLU A 464 -28.05 -8.50 -19.18
C GLU A 464 -27.27 -7.23 -19.54
N ARG A 465 -27.81 -6.05 -19.25
CA ARG A 465 -27.07 -4.79 -19.43
C ARG A 465 -25.92 -4.67 -18.43
N ILE A 466 -26.16 -5.01 -17.16
CA ILE A 466 -25.11 -5.08 -16.12
C ILE A 466 -23.98 -5.99 -16.59
N ARG A 467 -24.32 -7.20 -17.07
CA ARG A 467 -23.33 -8.16 -17.59
C ARG A 467 -22.51 -7.59 -18.74
N LYS A 468 -23.16 -6.96 -19.71
CA LYS A 468 -22.46 -6.34 -20.85
C LYS A 468 -21.56 -5.18 -20.41
N SER A 469 -22.00 -4.34 -19.47
CA SER A 469 -21.20 -3.24 -18.92
C SER A 469 -19.97 -3.76 -18.18
N VAL A 470 -20.13 -4.74 -17.28
CA VAL A 470 -19.01 -5.38 -16.57
C VAL A 470 -18.06 -6.07 -17.55
N ALA A 471 -18.59 -6.78 -18.57
CA ALA A 471 -17.77 -7.40 -19.60
C ALA A 471 -16.99 -6.36 -20.42
N HIS A 472 -17.61 -5.24 -20.76
CA HIS A 472 -16.97 -4.13 -21.47
C HIS A 472 -15.83 -3.53 -20.65
N ILE A 473 -16.10 -3.17 -19.39
CA ILE A 473 -15.09 -2.62 -18.49
C ILE A 473 -13.96 -3.64 -18.35
N ARG A 474 -14.26 -4.90 -18.02
CA ARG A 474 -13.26 -5.98 -17.89
C ARG A 474 -12.43 -6.17 -19.15
N HIS A 475 -13.02 -6.34 -20.33
CA HIS A 475 -12.24 -6.57 -21.56
C HIS A 475 -11.42 -5.35 -21.99
N SER A 476 -11.83 -4.15 -21.62
CA SER A 476 -11.12 -2.92 -21.95
C SER A 476 -9.97 -2.62 -20.98
N SER A 477 -9.99 -3.23 -19.81
CA SER A 477 -9.10 -2.90 -18.70
C SER A 477 -8.20 -4.06 -18.28
N PHE A 478 -8.66 -5.31 -18.37
CA PHE A 478 -7.89 -6.52 -18.10
C PHE A 478 -6.93 -6.84 -19.25
N HIS A 479 -7.44 -6.83 -20.48
CA HIS A 479 -6.59 -7.02 -21.64
C HIS A 479 -5.71 -5.79 -21.85
N TYR A 480 -4.45 -6.00 -22.19
CA TYR A 480 -3.53 -4.88 -22.34
C TYR A 480 -3.95 -4.02 -23.54
N LYS A 481 -4.30 -2.76 -23.26
CA LYS A 481 -4.67 -1.73 -24.24
C LYS A 481 -4.18 -0.35 -23.79
N LYS A 482 -3.67 0.43 -24.75
CA LYS A 482 -3.33 1.85 -24.60
C LYS A 482 -4.60 2.70 -24.76
N VAL A 483 -5.49 2.63 -23.76
CA VAL A 483 -6.73 3.41 -23.70
C VAL A 483 -6.97 3.94 -22.29
N THR A 484 -7.34 5.19 -22.12
CA THR A 484 -7.68 5.77 -20.80
C THR A 484 -9.06 5.28 -20.34
N LEU A 485 -9.39 5.41 -19.05
CA LEU A 485 -10.74 5.05 -18.58
C LEU A 485 -11.85 5.89 -19.27
N PRO A 486 -11.70 7.22 -19.43
CA PRO A 486 -12.65 8.02 -20.22
C PRO A 486 -12.84 7.49 -21.64
N GLU A 487 -11.75 7.21 -22.37
CA GLU A 487 -11.82 6.60 -23.71
C GLU A 487 -12.56 5.25 -23.70
N MET A 488 -12.29 4.41 -22.70
CA MET A 488 -12.98 3.13 -22.54
C MET A 488 -14.49 3.31 -22.30
N LEU A 489 -14.90 4.28 -21.47
CA LEU A 489 -16.31 4.53 -21.16
C LEU A 489 -17.05 5.18 -22.34
N ASN A 490 -16.37 6.03 -23.11
CA ASN A 490 -16.91 6.64 -24.32
C ASN A 490 -17.09 5.62 -25.46
N ALA A 491 -16.24 4.58 -25.53
CA ALA A 491 -16.34 3.51 -26.52
C ALA A 491 -17.47 2.50 -26.25
N VAL A 492 -18.31 2.71 -25.23
CA VAL A 492 -19.39 1.79 -24.87
C VAL A 492 -20.48 1.78 -25.95
N ASN A 493 -20.62 0.64 -26.63
CA ASN A 493 -21.70 0.39 -27.59
C ASN A 493 -22.77 -0.54 -26.99
N ILE A 494 -23.42 -0.08 -25.91
CA ILE A 494 -24.50 -0.79 -25.22
C ILE A 494 -25.76 0.08 -25.23
N ASN A 495 -26.90 -0.54 -25.46
CA ASN A 495 -28.20 0.11 -25.36
C ASN A 495 -28.68 0.10 -23.90
N TYR A 496 -28.75 1.28 -23.29
CA TYR A 496 -29.14 1.48 -21.89
C TYR A 496 -30.60 1.86 -21.67
N ILE A 497 -31.50 1.65 -22.63
CA ILE A 497 -32.94 1.90 -22.47
C ILE A 497 -33.45 1.39 -21.10
N ARG A 498 -34.16 2.27 -20.37
CA ARG A 498 -34.74 2.04 -19.03
C ARG A 498 -33.74 1.92 -17.88
N VAL A 499 -32.44 2.09 -18.11
CA VAL A 499 -31.44 2.12 -17.02
C VAL A 499 -31.41 3.47 -16.33
N GLU A 500 -31.63 4.56 -17.09
CA GLU A 500 -31.78 5.91 -16.59
C GLU A 500 -32.85 6.03 -15.49
N GLU A 501 -33.91 5.22 -15.58
CA GLU A 501 -34.97 5.16 -14.57
C GLU A 501 -34.45 4.64 -13.21
N PHE A 502 -33.60 3.60 -13.20
CA PHE A 502 -33.03 3.07 -11.96
C PHE A 502 -32.02 4.03 -11.34
N PHE A 503 -31.26 4.76 -12.16
CA PHE A 503 -30.39 5.83 -11.69
C PHE A 503 -31.23 6.96 -11.07
N ALA A 504 -32.26 7.45 -11.77
CA ALA A 504 -33.12 8.52 -11.27
C ALA A 504 -33.80 8.15 -9.94
N ARG A 505 -34.32 6.92 -9.82
CA ARG A 505 -34.90 6.39 -8.57
C ARG A 505 -33.87 6.38 -7.43
N ASP A 506 -32.61 6.17 -7.77
CA ASP A 506 -31.53 6.17 -6.80
C ASP A 506 -31.26 7.55 -6.22
N ILE A 507 -31.26 8.56 -7.10
CA ILE A 507 -31.14 9.95 -6.70
C ILE A 507 -32.34 10.36 -5.84
N GLU A 508 -33.56 9.97 -6.21
CA GLU A 508 -34.73 10.20 -5.35
C GLU A 508 -34.63 9.50 -3.99
N ASN A 509 -34.04 8.30 -3.95
CA ASN A 509 -33.84 7.56 -2.72
C ASN A 509 -32.83 8.22 -1.77
N LEU A 510 -32.08 9.23 -2.23
CA LEU A 510 -31.15 10.00 -1.39
C LEU A 510 -31.86 10.63 -0.18
N TYR A 511 -33.10 11.13 -0.37
CA TYR A 511 -33.90 11.68 0.72
C TYR A 511 -34.23 10.62 1.78
N ASN A 512 -34.74 9.45 1.34
CA ASN A 512 -35.09 8.36 2.24
C ASN A 512 -33.85 7.78 2.94
N ALA A 513 -32.73 7.67 2.23
CA ALA A 513 -31.46 7.25 2.80
C ALA A 513 -30.96 8.24 3.86
N PHE A 514 -31.17 9.54 3.67
CA PHE A 514 -30.85 10.56 4.66
C PHE A 514 -31.75 10.46 5.90
N ARG A 515 -33.07 10.29 5.71
CA ARG A 515 -34.04 10.05 6.78
C ARG A 515 -33.68 8.83 7.63
N GLU A 516 -33.39 7.69 6.99
CA GLU A 516 -32.92 6.48 7.68
C GLU A 516 -31.56 6.68 8.36
N LYS A 517 -30.70 7.54 7.81
CA LYS A 517 -29.42 7.85 8.44
C LYS A 517 -29.61 8.60 9.74
N ILE A 518 -30.52 9.57 9.79
CA ILE A 518 -30.89 10.31 11.00
C ILE A 518 -31.43 9.36 12.07
N ARG A 519 -32.35 8.46 11.69
CA ARG A 519 -32.93 7.44 12.58
C ARG A 519 -31.86 6.49 13.12
N SER A 520 -31.07 5.86 12.25
CA SER A 520 -30.06 4.85 12.63
C SER A 520 -28.90 5.40 13.46
N LEU A 521 -28.72 6.73 13.50
CA LEU A 521 -27.74 7.41 14.34
C LEU A 521 -28.28 7.83 15.71
N GLY A 522 -29.55 7.54 16.00
CA GLY A 522 -30.22 7.82 17.28
C GLY A 522 -30.47 9.31 17.51
N ILE A 523 -30.51 10.14 16.45
CA ILE A 523 -30.62 11.59 16.63
C ILE A 523 -32.01 11.97 17.14
N VAL A 524 -33.06 11.49 16.47
CA VAL A 524 -34.46 11.77 16.86
C VAL A 524 -34.90 11.08 18.15
N GLU A 525 -34.13 10.12 18.66
CA GLU A 525 -34.37 9.51 19.99
C GLU A 525 -34.03 10.48 21.13
N TYR A 526 -33.11 11.42 20.89
CA TYR A 526 -32.53 12.29 21.92
C TYR A 526 -32.76 13.79 21.68
N TYR A 527 -33.48 14.14 20.62
CA TYR A 527 -33.86 15.50 20.28
C TYR A 527 -35.25 15.53 19.65
N SER A 528 -36.05 16.52 20.02
CA SER A 528 -37.32 16.80 19.35
C SER A 528 -37.12 17.10 17.86
N GLY A 529 -37.98 16.53 17.01
CA GLY A 529 -37.98 16.75 15.57
C GLY A 529 -38.21 18.23 15.23
N SER A 530 -39.17 18.87 15.90
CA SER A 530 -39.47 20.29 15.74
C SER A 530 -38.28 21.20 16.08
N ASP A 531 -37.59 20.91 17.18
CA ASP A 531 -36.52 21.79 17.70
C ASP A 531 -35.27 21.70 16.84
N ILE A 532 -34.93 20.49 16.36
CA ILE A 532 -33.85 20.33 15.37
C ILE A 532 -34.23 21.01 14.06
N ALA A 533 -35.47 20.83 13.57
CA ALA A 533 -35.92 21.45 12.33
C ALA A 533 -35.81 22.98 12.43
N GLU A 534 -36.29 23.57 13.51
CA GLU A 534 -36.17 25.01 13.79
C GLU A 534 -34.71 25.45 13.84
N CYS A 535 -33.85 24.68 14.51
CA CYS A 535 -32.43 24.96 14.60
C CYS A 535 -31.78 24.98 13.20
N PHE A 536 -32.05 23.98 12.37
CA PHE A 536 -31.52 23.90 11.00
C PHE A 536 -32.03 25.03 10.11
N GLU A 537 -33.32 25.37 10.21
CA GLU A 537 -33.97 26.43 9.44
C GLU A 537 -33.39 27.81 9.81
N LYS A 538 -33.33 28.14 11.10
CA LYS A 538 -32.78 29.42 11.60
C LYS A 538 -31.28 29.57 11.36
N CYS A 539 -30.55 28.46 11.33
CA CYS A 539 -29.13 28.44 10.98
C CYS A 539 -28.88 28.37 9.47
N GLY A 540 -29.92 28.24 8.63
CA GLY A 540 -29.77 28.16 7.17
C GLY A 540 -28.98 26.94 6.69
N ILE A 541 -29.07 25.82 7.41
CA ILE A 541 -28.28 24.62 7.11
C ILE A 541 -28.82 23.95 5.84
N LYS A 542 -27.92 23.74 4.88
CA LYS A 542 -28.17 22.97 3.67
C LYS A 542 -27.36 21.67 3.72
N PHE A 543 -27.98 20.58 3.27
CA PHE A 543 -27.35 19.27 3.20
C PHE A 543 -27.04 18.89 1.74
N THR A 544 -25.76 18.65 1.47
CA THR A 544 -25.26 18.22 0.17
C THR A 544 -24.44 16.95 0.33
N LEU A 545 -24.59 16.02 -0.61
CA LEU A 545 -23.78 14.83 -0.68
C LEU A 545 -22.32 15.21 -0.95
N TYR A 546 -21.44 14.90 0.01
CA TYR A 546 -20.03 15.24 -0.11
C TYR A 546 -19.23 14.13 -0.75
N SER A 547 -18.57 14.47 -1.86
CA SER A 547 -17.52 13.65 -2.48
C SER A 547 -16.13 14.20 -2.13
N PRO A 548 -15.26 13.41 -1.49
CA PRO A 548 -13.89 13.82 -1.14
C PRO A 548 -13.08 14.22 -2.38
N GLN A 549 -12.60 15.47 -2.42
CA GLN A 549 -11.80 15.96 -3.54
C GLN A 549 -10.30 15.82 -3.34
N ASN A 550 -9.84 15.69 -2.09
CA ASN A 550 -8.42 15.63 -1.75
C ASN A 550 -8.15 14.57 -0.66
N SER A 551 -7.01 13.89 -0.77
CA SER A 551 -6.64 12.77 0.11
C SER A 551 -6.23 13.19 1.54
N LEU A 552 -5.94 14.47 1.76
CA LEU A 552 -5.44 14.99 3.03
C LEU A 552 -6.53 15.49 4.00
N ILE A 553 -7.77 15.67 3.53
CA ILE A 553 -8.88 16.06 4.40
C ILE A 553 -9.15 14.92 5.40
N PRO A 554 -9.02 15.14 6.73
CA PRO A 554 -9.12 14.06 7.70
C PRO A 554 -10.58 13.60 7.90
N SER A 555 -10.78 12.35 8.33
CA SER A 555 -12.11 11.88 8.68
C SER A 555 -12.63 12.48 9.99
N PHE A 556 -13.95 12.62 10.13
CA PHE A 556 -14.59 13.15 11.33
C PHE A 556 -14.12 12.47 12.62
N LYS A 557 -13.97 11.13 12.60
CA LYS A 557 -13.46 10.37 13.76
C LYS A 557 -12.10 10.86 14.24
N LYS A 558 -11.21 11.25 13.33
CA LYS A 558 -9.87 11.79 13.65
C LYS A 558 -9.98 13.23 14.17
N ILE A 559 -10.81 14.06 13.52
CA ILE A 559 -11.08 15.45 13.91
C ILE A 559 -11.67 15.49 15.33
N TYR A 560 -12.78 14.81 15.57
CA TYR A 560 -13.45 14.81 16.87
C TYR A 560 -12.52 14.33 18.00
N LYS A 561 -11.84 13.19 17.82
CA LYS A 561 -10.89 12.68 18.83
C LYS A 561 -9.77 13.68 19.10
N LYS A 562 -9.28 14.36 18.06
CA LYS A 562 -8.21 15.35 18.20
C LYS A 562 -8.71 16.62 18.92
N GLY A 563 -9.89 17.11 18.56
CA GLY A 563 -10.57 18.22 19.25
C GLY A 563 -10.79 17.94 20.73
N VAL A 564 -11.30 16.75 21.09
CA VAL A 564 -11.47 16.33 22.49
C VAL A 564 -10.14 16.37 23.25
N ASN A 565 -9.05 15.90 22.64
CA ASN A 565 -7.73 15.92 23.27
C ASN A 565 -7.21 17.35 23.46
N LEU A 566 -7.46 18.26 22.52
CA LEU A 566 -7.09 19.67 22.64
C LEU A 566 -7.91 20.36 23.73
N ASN A 567 -9.23 20.14 23.77
CA ASN A 567 -10.14 20.67 24.79
C ASN A 567 -9.72 20.22 26.20
N LYS A 568 -9.45 18.92 26.40
CA LYS A 568 -8.90 18.39 27.67
C LYS A 568 -7.61 19.07 28.09
N GLY A 569 -6.67 19.25 27.15
CA GLY A 569 -5.41 19.91 27.41
C GLY A 569 -5.58 21.38 27.82
N TYR A 570 -6.61 22.04 27.30
CA TYR A 570 -6.98 23.41 27.66
C TYR A 570 -7.61 23.49 29.05
N ARG A 571 -8.65 22.70 29.33
CA ARG A 571 -9.33 22.68 30.65
C ARG A 571 -8.40 22.28 31.80
N ALA A 572 -7.46 21.35 31.55
CA ALA A 572 -6.46 20.98 32.54
C ALA A 572 -5.49 22.13 32.89
N LYS A 573 -5.26 23.09 31.98
CA LYS A 573 -4.45 24.29 32.23
C LYS A 573 -5.25 25.37 32.97
N GLU A 574 -6.57 25.46 32.78
CA GLU A 574 -7.45 26.37 33.53
C GLU A 574 -7.54 25.98 35.01
N ASN A 575 -7.74 24.69 35.30
CA ASN A 575 -7.82 24.18 36.68
C ASN A 575 -6.50 24.28 37.48
N GLN A 576 -5.38 24.67 36.84
CA GLN A 576 -4.07 24.86 37.49
C GLN A 576 -3.75 26.34 37.80
N LYS A 577 -4.58 27.30 37.38
CA LYS A 577 -4.42 28.71 37.76
C LYS A 577 -5.23 28.97 39.03
N GLU A 578 -4.56 29.21 40.17
CA GLU A 578 -5.22 29.88 41.30
C GLU A 578 -5.79 31.23 40.84
N PRO A 579 -6.95 31.66 41.38
CA PRO A 579 -7.63 32.87 40.94
C PRO A 579 -6.88 34.12 41.43
N ASN A 580 -5.79 34.49 40.75
CA ASN A 580 -5.18 35.80 40.94
C ASN A 580 -6.09 36.87 40.31
N LYS A 581 -6.68 37.70 41.18
CA LYS A 581 -7.66 38.76 40.87
C LYS A 581 -7.15 39.92 40.00
N HIS A 582 -5.90 39.91 39.54
CA HIS A 582 -5.33 41.00 38.74
C HIS A 582 -4.71 40.49 37.46
N ASN A 583 -5.54 40.33 36.44
CA ASN A 583 -5.24 40.52 35.01
C ASN A 583 -6.44 40.01 34.20
N LYS A 584 -7.50 40.81 34.18
CA LYS A 584 -8.77 40.45 33.52
C LYS A 584 -8.87 40.84 32.05
N HIS A 585 -7.82 41.38 31.42
CA HIS A 585 -8.01 41.99 30.10
C HIS A 585 -7.24 41.48 28.88
N ASP A 586 -6.23 40.59 28.95
CA ASP A 586 -5.47 40.25 27.71
C ASP A 586 -5.04 38.78 27.47
N GLU A 587 -5.57 37.78 28.19
CA GLU A 587 -5.27 36.35 27.85
C GLU A 587 -6.51 35.44 27.72
N GLN A 588 -7.72 35.98 27.79
CA GLN A 588 -8.97 35.24 27.58
C GLN A 588 -9.49 35.41 26.15
N VAL A 589 -8.76 34.91 25.15
CA VAL A 589 -9.48 34.35 23.99
C VAL A 589 -10.08 33.04 24.50
N ASN A 590 -11.29 33.13 25.07
CA ASN A 590 -12.16 31.99 25.31
C ASN A 590 -12.25 31.23 23.98
N ARG A 591 -11.53 30.11 23.87
CA ARG A 591 -11.51 29.26 22.67
C ARG A 591 -12.83 28.48 22.61
N LYS A 592 -13.92 29.22 22.33
CA LYS A 592 -15.31 28.72 22.28
C LYS A 592 -15.46 27.62 21.21
N ASP A 593 -14.64 27.69 20.17
CA ASP A 593 -14.46 26.69 19.12
C ASP A 593 -14.12 25.28 19.64
N LEU A 594 -13.34 25.15 20.73
CA LEU A 594 -13.04 23.84 21.32
C LEU A 594 -14.18 23.26 22.16
N LEU A 595 -15.14 24.08 22.59
CA LEU A 595 -16.23 23.65 23.48
C LEU A 595 -17.18 22.66 22.80
N TRP A 596 -17.19 22.62 21.46
CA TRP A 596 -17.96 21.66 20.67
C TRP A 596 -17.46 20.21 20.82
N TYR A 597 -16.22 20.00 21.25
CA TYR A 597 -15.61 18.67 21.34
C TYR A 597 -15.65 18.11 22.77
N LEU A 598 -16.71 17.36 23.07
CA LEU A 598 -16.94 16.74 24.37
C LEU A 598 -16.32 15.34 24.48
N GLU A 599 -15.84 14.97 25.66
CA GLU A 599 -15.55 13.57 25.95
C GLU A 599 -16.88 12.83 26.15
N ILE A 600 -17.08 11.74 25.42
CA ILE A 600 -18.31 10.94 25.48
C ILE A 600 -18.03 9.71 26.34
N PRO A 601 -18.67 9.58 27.51
CA PRO A 601 -18.70 8.33 28.27
C PRO A 601 -19.38 7.23 27.44
N ASN A 602 -18.97 5.98 27.61
CA ASN A 602 -19.54 4.86 26.85
C ASN A 602 -21.05 4.69 27.05
N ASN A 603 -21.55 5.09 28.22
CA ASN A 603 -22.90 4.80 28.69
C ASN A 603 -23.88 5.93 28.37
N GLU A 604 -23.42 7.04 27.78
CA GLU A 604 -24.26 8.18 27.42
C GLU A 604 -24.62 8.17 25.94
N GLN A 605 -25.67 7.40 25.61
CA GLN A 605 -26.22 7.30 24.26
C GLN A 605 -26.66 8.66 23.69
N GLY A 606 -27.18 9.56 24.53
CA GLY A 606 -27.50 10.92 24.12
C GLY A 606 -26.28 11.70 23.61
N LEU A 607 -25.15 11.68 24.34
CA LEU A 607 -23.92 12.32 23.88
C LEU A 607 -23.31 11.64 22.64
N LEU A 608 -23.58 10.34 22.44
CA LEU A 608 -23.26 9.67 21.18
C LEU A 608 -24.11 10.22 20.02
N ALA A 609 -25.41 10.44 20.22
CA ALA A 609 -26.31 11.08 19.26
C ALA A 609 -25.84 12.50 18.90
N TYR A 610 -25.43 13.31 19.89
CA TYR A 610 -24.81 14.63 19.66
C TYR A 610 -23.58 14.55 18.72
N LYS A 611 -22.67 13.61 18.98
CA LYS A 611 -21.50 13.43 18.11
C LYS A 611 -21.88 12.95 16.72
N ASN A 612 -22.90 12.11 16.60
CA ASN A 612 -23.41 11.65 15.31
C ASN A 612 -24.05 12.79 14.51
N LEU A 613 -24.76 13.71 15.18
CA LEU A 613 -25.28 14.93 14.59
C LEU A 613 -24.14 15.80 14.03
N LEU A 614 -23.09 16.04 14.83
CA LEU A 614 -21.89 16.75 14.35
C LEU A 614 -21.21 16.04 13.17
N GLN A 615 -21.26 14.71 13.11
CA GLN A 615 -20.74 13.94 11.98
C GLN A 615 -21.49 14.25 10.69
N ILE A 616 -22.83 14.34 10.75
CA ILE A 616 -23.67 14.69 9.60
C ILE A 616 -23.35 16.10 9.14
N ILE A 617 -23.29 17.07 10.06
CA ILE A 617 -22.97 18.47 9.74
C ILE A 617 -21.57 18.57 9.12
N TYR A 618 -20.59 17.85 9.67
CA TYR A 618 -19.22 17.83 9.14
C TYR A 618 -19.18 17.37 7.68
N TYR A 619 -19.78 16.21 7.38
CA TYR A 619 -19.71 15.64 6.03
C TYR A 619 -20.65 16.31 5.05
N HIS A 620 -21.87 16.66 5.44
CA HIS A 620 -22.92 17.07 4.50
C HIS A 620 -23.25 18.56 4.52
N SER A 621 -22.59 19.35 5.37
CA SER A 621 -22.77 20.80 5.38
C SER A 621 -21.42 21.53 5.34
N PHE A 622 -20.55 21.32 6.33
CA PHE A 622 -19.25 22.00 6.42
C PHE A 622 -18.33 21.71 5.21
N LEU A 623 -18.07 20.44 4.89
CA LEU A 623 -17.16 20.12 3.78
C LEU A 623 -17.70 20.54 2.39
N PRO A 624 -19.00 20.42 2.07
CA PRO A 624 -19.59 21.05 0.88
C PRO A 624 -19.44 22.57 0.85
N GLU A 625 -19.62 23.27 1.98
CA GLU A 625 -19.40 24.72 2.03
C GLU A 625 -17.94 25.10 1.86
N VAL A 626 -17.00 24.29 2.35
CA VAL A 626 -15.56 24.46 2.07
C VAL A 626 -15.25 24.34 0.57
N GLN A 627 -15.98 23.50 -0.18
CA GLN A 627 -15.81 23.41 -1.64
C GLN A 627 -16.23 24.69 -2.36
N LYS A 628 -17.19 25.44 -1.81
CA LYS A 628 -17.63 26.73 -2.36
C LYS A 628 -16.76 27.88 -1.86
N ASN A 629 -16.34 27.83 -0.60
CA ASN A 629 -15.55 28.85 0.08
C ASN A 629 -14.38 28.24 0.84
N GLU A 630 -13.22 28.17 0.18
CA GLU A 630 -12.01 27.60 0.74
C GLU A 630 -11.42 28.38 1.94
N LEU A 631 -11.81 29.66 2.10
CA LEU A 631 -11.37 30.53 3.21
C LEU A 631 -11.76 29.96 4.58
N LEU A 632 -12.78 29.09 4.63
CA LEU A 632 -13.17 28.38 5.84
C LEU A 632 -12.03 27.51 6.40
N ILE A 633 -11.12 27.02 5.56
CA ILE A 633 -9.94 26.25 5.99
C ILE A 633 -8.67 27.07 5.88
N THR A 634 -8.44 27.80 4.79
CA THR A 634 -7.14 28.42 4.52
C THR A 634 -6.74 29.46 5.58
N ASN A 635 -7.72 30.20 6.12
CA ASN A 635 -7.52 31.14 7.23
C ASN A 635 -6.94 30.50 8.51
N PHE A 636 -7.07 29.19 8.69
CA PHE A 636 -6.58 28.48 9.87
C PHE A 636 -5.18 27.89 9.71
N ILE A 637 -4.63 27.87 8.49
CA ILE A 637 -3.35 27.21 8.20
C ILE A 637 -2.19 27.90 8.95
N ASN A 638 -1.97 29.18 8.67
CA ASN A 638 -0.90 29.96 9.31
C ASN A 638 -1.17 30.14 10.82
N ASN A 639 -2.43 30.37 11.20
CA ASN A 639 -2.85 30.49 12.60
C ASN A 639 -2.54 29.22 13.42
N THR A 640 -2.67 28.03 12.84
CA THR A 640 -2.35 26.77 13.50
C THR A 640 -0.85 26.59 13.70
N LYS A 641 -0.04 27.02 12.72
CA LYS A 641 1.42 26.98 12.82
C LYS A 641 1.92 27.93 13.90
N GLU A 642 1.40 29.16 13.94
CA GLU A 642 1.77 30.15 14.97
C GLU A 642 1.31 29.71 16.37
N TRP A 643 0.09 29.17 16.49
CA TRP A 643 -0.37 28.56 17.74
C TRP A 643 0.61 27.48 18.24
N ASN A 644 1.11 26.61 17.35
CA ASN A 644 2.07 25.57 17.73
C ASN A 644 3.41 26.14 18.18
N ARG A 645 3.89 27.21 17.52
CA ARG A 645 5.11 27.92 17.89
C ARG A 645 4.99 28.53 19.30
N VAL A 646 3.89 29.24 19.57
CA VAL A 646 3.62 29.86 20.88
C VAL A 646 3.51 28.80 21.98
N GLU A 647 2.81 27.69 21.75
CA GLU A 647 2.71 26.59 22.72
C GLU A 647 4.07 25.93 23.01
N ALA A 648 4.92 25.73 21.99
CA ALA A 648 6.26 25.22 22.17
C ALA A 648 7.12 26.15 23.05
N LYS A 649 7.05 27.46 22.81
CA LYS A 649 7.73 28.50 23.61
C LYS A 649 7.26 28.50 25.07
N LYS A 650 5.95 28.43 25.30
CA LYS A 650 5.37 28.34 26.66
C LYS A 650 5.84 27.09 27.41
N ILE A 651 5.95 25.95 26.72
CA ILE A 651 6.45 24.69 27.31
C ILE A 651 7.94 24.81 27.67
N SER A 652 8.77 25.40 26.81
CA SER A 652 10.20 25.61 27.11
C SER A 652 10.40 26.56 28.28
N GLU A 653 9.64 27.66 28.36
CA GLU A 653 9.70 28.62 29.47
C GLU A 653 9.31 27.97 30.80
N ARG A 654 8.28 27.11 30.82
CA ARG A 654 7.88 26.33 32.01
C ARG A 654 8.96 25.34 32.44
N ARG A 655 9.68 24.73 31.49
CA ARG A 655 10.80 23.81 31.78
C ARG A 655 12.04 24.58 32.28
N GLY A 656 12.32 25.76 31.72
CA GLY A 656 13.39 26.65 32.17
C GLY A 656 13.21 27.15 33.60
N LYS A 657 11.97 27.44 34.02
CA LYS A 657 11.67 27.85 35.42
C LYS A 657 11.90 26.74 36.46
N LYS A 658 11.82 25.45 36.10
CA LYS A 658 12.13 24.33 37.00
C LYS A 658 13.63 24.04 37.16
N ASN A 659 14.48 24.53 36.27
CA ASN A 659 15.92 24.27 36.27
C ASN A 659 16.76 25.50 36.70
N LYS A 660 16.20 26.41 37.50
CA LYS A 660 16.93 27.59 38.01
C LYS A 660 18.02 27.27 39.04
N SER A 661 18.33 26.01 39.34
CA SER A 661 19.45 25.61 40.19
C SER A 661 20.77 25.33 39.46
N SER A 662 20.82 25.38 38.12
CA SER A 662 22.10 25.28 37.40
C SER A 662 22.40 26.58 36.63
N LYS A 663 23.23 27.43 37.22
CA LYS A 663 23.92 28.53 36.53
C LYS A 663 24.88 27.94 35.49
N HIS A 664 24.39 27.67 34.29
CA HIS A 664 25.22 27.73 33.09
C HIS A 664 24.34 28.28 31.96
N ASN A 665 24.54 29.57 31.69
CA ASN A 665 24.12 30.21 30.45
C ASN A 665 24.91 29.59 29.30
N ASN A 666 24.34 28.57 28.68
CA ASN A 666 24.53 28.36 27.26
C ASN A 666 23.16 28.56 26.64
N GLU A 667 23.03 29.58 25.79
CA GLU A 667 21.96 29.69 24.80
C GLU A 667 21.96 28.42 23.96
N LYS A 668 21.27 27.38 24.42
CA LYS A 668 20.94 26.24 23.60
C LYS A 668 19.82 26.70 22.67
N ASP A 669 20.20 26.93 21.42
CA ASP A 669 19.33 27.15 20.28
C ASP A 669 17.96 26.47 20.44
N PHE A 670 16.93 27.27 20.20
CA PHE A 670 15.53 26.89 20.21
C PHE A 670 15.35 25.54 19.50
N LYS A 671 14.98 24.48 20.23
CA LYS A 671 14.63 23.21 19.58
C LYS A 671 13.41 23.42 18.69
N ALA A 672 13.58 23.13 17.40
CA ALA A 672 12.54 23.04 16.37
C ALA A 672 11.14 22.72 16.93
N TYR A 673 10.18 23.62 16.71
CA TYR A 673 8.78 23.36 17.07
C TYR A 673 8.13 22.42 16.06
N ARG A 674 7.06 21.74 16.47
CA ARG A 674 6.52 20.55 15.79
C ARG A 674 6.14 20.79 14.32
N TYR A 675 5.65 21.99 14.00
CA TYR A 675 5.20 22.37 12.65
C TYR A 675 6.15 23.33 11.92
N GLU A 676 7.37 23.52 12.44
CA GLU A 676 8.36 24.38 11.78
C GLU A 676 8.67 23.93 10.35
N ALA A 677 8.67 22.61 10.13
CA ALA A 677 8.98 22.05 8.84
C ALA A 677 7.84 22.16 7.80
N ILE A 678 6.68 22.70 8.17
CA ILE A 678 5.51 22.79 7.29
C ILE A 678 5.56 24.09 6.48
N PRO A 679 5.39 24.05 5.15
CA PRO A 679 5.33 25.25 4.31
C PRO A 679 4.27 26.25 4.79
N ASP A 680 4.60 27.53 4.77
CA ASP A 680 3.65 28.61 5.05
C ASP A 680 2.68 28.78 3.87
N TYR A 681 1.42 29.09 4.18
CA TYR A 681 0.42 29.39 3.17
C TYR A 681 0.62 30.80 2.62
N GLN A 682 0.70 30.95 1.28
CA GLN A 682 1.02 32.21 0.59
C GLN A 682 -0.16 32.79 -0.21
N GLY A 683 -1.38 32.27 -0.02
CA GLY A 683 -2.58 32.75 -0.71
C GLY A 683 -2.97 31.97 -1.96
N GLU A 684 -2.29 30.87 -2.26
CA GLU A 684 -2.69 29.88 -3.27
C GLU A 684 -4.04 29.23 -2.94
N SER A 685 -4.66 28.50 -3.89
CA SER A 685 -5.88 27.76 -3.60
C SER A 685 -5.65 26.67 -2.54
N LEU A 686 -6.69 26.27 -1.81
CA LEU A 686 -6.62 25.18 -0.83
C LEU A 686 -6.14 23.88 -1.49
N ASP A 687 -6.59 23.59 -2.71
CA ASP A 687 -6.17 22.39 -3.42
C ASP A 687 -4.67 22.43 -3.73
N ASP A 688 -4.14 23.57 -4.17
CA ASP A 688 -2.71 23.74 -4.46
C ASP A 688 -1.84 23.64 -3.21
N TYR A 689 -2.27 24.25 -2.10
CA TYR A 689 -1.56 24.08 -0.83
C TYR A 689 -1.55 22.62 -0.37
N LEU A 690 -2.67 21.91 -0.48
CA LEU A 690 -2.73 20.49 -0.13
C LEU A 690 -1.82 19.63 -1.02
N LYS A 691 -1.65 19.97 -2.31
CA LYS A 691 -0.65 19.30 -3.17
C LYS A 691 0.78 19.51 -2.66
N ILE A 692 1.12 20.74 -2.26
CA ILE A 692 2.44 21.05 -1.66
C ILE A 692 2.66 20.19 -0.40
N ILE A 693 1.67 20.15 0.50
CA ILE A 693 1.73 19.34 1.73
C ILE A 693 1.87 17.85 1.41
N GLN A 694 1.11 17.33 0.44
CA GLN A 694 1.15 15.92 0.07
C GLN A 694 2.51 15.53 -0.51
N ARG A 695 3.09 16.35 -1.39
CA ARG A 695 4.44 16.16 -1.93
C ARG A 695 5.48 16.11 -0.82
N GLU A 696 5.44 17.08 0.08
CA GLU A 696 6.36 17.15 1.22
C GLU A 696 6.21 15.94 2.17
N GLN A 697 4.99 15.51 2.44
CA GLN A 697 4.71 14.32 3.23
C GLN A 697 5.29 13.05 2.58
N MET A 698 5.08 12.87 1.27
CA MET A 698 5.60 11.71 0.53
C MET A 698 7.13 11.73 0.46
N ALA A 699 7.73 12.91 0.33
CA ALA A 699 9.18 13.06 0.41
C ALA A 699 9.70 12.62 1.79
N GLN A 700 9.11 13.12 2.87
CA GLN A 700 9.51 12.76 4.23
C GLN A 700 9.33 11.26 4.53
N ALA A 701 8.22 10.65 4.11
CA ALA A 701 7.95 9.23 4.33
C ALA A 701 8.97 8.30 3.64
N ASN A 702 9.55 8.73 2.52
CA ASN A 702 10.61 7.99 1.83
C ASN A 702 12.01 8.24 2.44
N GLU A 703 12.17 9.29 3.24
CA GLU A 703 13.44 9.65 3.90
C GLU A 703 13.64 8.94 5.25
N MET A 704 12.55 8.66 5.97
CA MET A 704 12.58 7.90 7.22
C MET A 704 12.88 6.43 6.93
N ASP A 705 13.98 5.89 7.46
CA ASP A 705 14.21 4.44 7.45
C ASP A 705 13.02 3.75 8.15
N GLU A 706 12.68 2.53 7.70
CA GLU A 706 11.50 1.74 8.15
C GLU A 706 11.38 1.54 9.68
N GLY A 707 12.34 2.00 10.49
CA GLY A 707 12.36 1.94 11.95
C GLY A 707 12.17 3.27 12.72
N THR A 708 12.08 4.45 12.08
CA THR A 708 11.97 5.75 12.79
C THR A 708 10.67 6.50 12.46
N THR A 709 9.51 5.85 12.49
CA THR A 709 8.21 6.43 12.06
C THR A 709 7.68 7.65 12.86
N ASP A 710 8.36 8.13 13.89
CA ASP A 710 7.80 9.06 14.88
C ASP A 710 7.78 10.55 14.48
N HIS A 711 8.20 10.97 13.28
CA HIS A 711 8.37 12.41 12.94
C HIS A 711 7.59 12.92 11.70
N ASN A 712 6.62 12.18 11.15
CA ASN A 712 5.74 12.71 10.10
C ASN A 712 4.56 13.50 10.70
N TYR A 713 4.63 14.83 10.62
CA TYR A 713 3.66 15.74 11.24
C TYR A 713 2.61 16.31 10.29
N TYR A 714 2.73 16.13 8.97
CA TYR A 714 1.85 16.73 7.96
C TYR A 714 0.37 16.33 8.13
N ILE A 715 0.09 15.03 8.31
CA ILE A 715 -1.29 14.55 8.57
C ILE A 715 -1.84 15.18 9.85
N ARG A 716 -1.02 15.25 10.90
CA ARG A 716 -1.48 15.77 12.20
C ARG A 716 -1.65 17.29 12.17
N PHE A 717 -0.91 18.00 11.32
CA PHE A 717 -1.09 19.42 11.08
C PHE A 717 -2.43 19.69 10.41
N MET A 718 -2.76 18.99 9.33
CA MET A 718 -4.06 19.12 8.68
C MET A 718 -5.22 18.74 9.61
N GLN A 719 -5.02 17.77 10.52
CA GLN A 719 -5.99 17.49 11.59
C GLN A 719 -6.18 18.69 12.53
N ASP A 720 -5.11 19.35 12.95
CA ASP A 720 -5.21 20.52 13.81
C ASP A 720 -5.92 21.68 13.09
N VAL A 721 -5.53 21.97 11.84
CA VAL A 721 -6.16 23.02 11.01
C VAL A 721 -7.67 22.79 10.89
N VAL A 722 -8.09 21.58 10.51
CA VAL A 722 -9.51 21.27 10.29
C VAL A 722 -10.30 21.21 11.61
N VAL A 723 -9.68 20.83 12.73
CA VAL A 723 -10.33 20.92 14.06
C VAL A 723 -10.69 22.35 14.41
N TRP A 724 -9.77 23.29 14.18
CA TRP A 724 -10.00 24.71 14.44
C TRP A 724 -11.05 25.29 13.49
N ALA A 725 -10.91 25.02 12.18
CA ALA A 725 -11.85 25.48 11.16
C ALA A 725 -13.29 24.98 11.42
N PHE A 726 -13.46 23.69 11.73
CA PHE A 726 -14.79 23.14 11.99
C PHE A 726 -15.39 23.67 13.29
N GLY A 727 -14.59 23.86 14.35
CA GLY A 727 -15.05 24.45 15.60
C GLY A 727 -15.53 25.90 15.45
N ASP A 728 -14.79 26.71 14.68
CA ASP A 728 -15.18 28.09 14.34
C ASP A 728 -16.43 28.15 13.46
N TYR A 729 -16.54 27.26 12.47
CA TYR A 729 -17.74 27.12 11.65
C TYR A 729 -18.98 26.82 12.51
N LEU A 730 -18.89 25.85 13.43
CA LEU A 730 -19.99 25.52 14.34
C LEU A 730 -20.32 26.69 15.29
N GLU A 731 -19.33 27.39 15.83
CA GLU A 731 -19.57 28.51 16.73
C GLU A 731 -20.24 29.69 16.02
N LYS A 732 -19.83 30.00 14.78
CA LYS A 732 -20.45 31.06 13.97
C LYS A 732 -21.86 30.70 13.53
N LEU A 733 -22.08 29.46 13.09
CA LEU A 733 -23.34 29.01 12.53
C LEU A 733 -24.38 28.67 13.61
N MET A 734 -23.97 27.93 14.64
CA MET A 734 -24.85 27.29 15.62
C MET A 734 -24.50 27.64 17.08
N GLY A 735 -23.60 28.59 17.34
CA GLY A 735 -23.16 28.96 18.69
C GLY A 735 -24.28 29.24 19.69
N ARG A 736 -25.39 29.83 19.23
CA ARG A 736 -26.58 30.13 20.06
C ARG A 736 -27.34 28.88 20.52
N TYR A 737 -27.23 27.78 19.76
CA TYR A 737 -27.88 26.50 20.06
C TYR A 737 -26.94 25.51 20.75
N ARG A 738 -25.68 25.88 21.02
CA ARG A 738 -24.68 24.94 21.57
C ARG A 738 -25.15 24.28 22.86
N ASP A 739 -25.71 25.04 23.79
CA ASP A 739 -26.13 24.51 25.09
C ASP A 739 -27.31 23.54 24.97
N PHE A 740 -28.21 23.78 24.01
CA PHE A 740 -29.29 22.86 23.64
C PHE A 740 -28.72 21.57 23.02
N LEU A 741 -27.86 21.71 22.00
CA LEU A 741 -27.27 20.57 21.30
C LEU A 741 -26.40 19.71 22.23
N GLN A 742 -25.72 20.30 23.20
CA GLN A 742 -24.85 19.57 24.14
C GLN A 742 -25.59 18.89 25.29
N LYS A 743 -26.90 19.09 25.41
CA LYS A 743 -27.76 18.46 26.43
C LYS A 743 -28.85 17.59 25.79
N PRO A 744 -28.47 16.54 25.03
CA PRO A 744 -29.42 15.60 24.46
C PRO A 744 -30.22 14.91 25.58
N ALA A 745 -31.53 14.82 25.40
CA ALA A 745 -32.45 14.22 26.37
C ALA A 745 -33.33 13.20 25.66
N LEU A 746 -33.54 12.03 26.29
CA LEU A 746 -34.41 11.00 25.72
C LEU A 746 -35.81 11.58 25.53
N GLN A 747 -36.36 11.40 24.33
CA GLN A 747 -37.70 11.87 23.99
C GLN A 747 -38.75 10.81 24.34
N ASP A 748 -39.90 11.24 24.83
CA ASP A 748 -41.06 10.37 25.12
C ASP A 748 -41.97 10.14 23.89
N VAL A 749 -41.55 10.62 22.71
CA VAL A 749 -42.28 10.54 21.45
C VAL A 749 -41.82 9.32 20.65
N ASP A 750 -42.72 8.68 19.90
CA ASP A 750 -42.34 7.59 18.99
C ASP A 750 -41.31 8.08 17.97
N ILE A 751 -40.31 7.23 17.68
CA ILE A 751 -39.19 7.55 16.80
C ILE A 751 -39.67 7.93 15.40
N TYR A 752 -40.73 7.29 14.90
CA TYR A 752 -41.26 7.55 13.56
C TYR A 752 -42.04 8.86 13.51
N ASP A 753 -42.76 9.22 14.57
CA ASP A 753 -43.47 10.49 14.67
C ASP A 753 -42.46 11.66 14.72
N ALA A 754 -41.42 11.57 15.58
CA ALA A 754 -40.36 12.57 15.65
C ALA A 754 -39.56 12.70 14.34
N LEU A 755 -39.40 11.59 13.61
CA LEU A 755 -38.77 11.57 12.30
C LEU A 755 -39.66 12.20 11.23
N GLU A 756 -40.97 12.02 11.31
CA GLU A 756 -41.95 12.65 10.41
C GLU A 756 -42.02 14.17 10.59
N GLU A 757 -41.89 14.66 11.82
CA GLU A 757 -41.78 16.10 12.11
C GLU A 757 -40.53 16.74 11.47
N LEU A 758 -39.39 16.05 11.53
CA LEU A 758 -38.11 16.57 11.03
C LEU A 758 -37.94 16.35 9.51
N LEU A 759 -38.30 15.17 9.03
CA LEU A 759 -38.16 14.71 7.64
C LEU A 759 -39.40 13.88 7.25
N PRO A 760 -40.48 14.53 6.77
CA PRO A 760 -41.72 13.88 6.36
C PRO A 760 -41.50 12.79 5.29
N GLU A 761 -42.29 11.71 5.32
CA GLU A 761 -42.26 10.68 4.26
C GLU A 761 -42.67 11.25 2.90
N ASP A 762 -43.60 12.21 2.91
CA ASP A 762 -43.94 12.99 1.74
C ASP A 762 -42.84 14.02 1.43
N LYS A 763 -41.94 13.63 0.52
CA LYS A 763 -40.74 14.41 0.15
C LYS A 763 -41.06 15.82 -0.32
N GLU A 764 -42.24 16.04 -0.92
CA GLU A 764 -42.65 17.38 -1.38
C GLU A 764 -42.91 18.33 -0.21
N LYS A 765 -43.20 17.79 0.98
CA LYS A 765 -43.35 18.53 2.24
C LYS A 765 -42.03 18.66 3.03
N GLY A 766 -40.96 17.98 2.60
CA GLY A 766 -39.68 17.97 3.28
C GLY A 766 -38.89 19.26 3.11
N LYS A 767 -38.55 19.93 4.23
CA LYS A 767 -37.80 21.20 4.22
C LYS A 767 -36.29 21.05 4.00
N PHE A 768 -35.72 19.87 4.24
CA PHE A 768 -34.27 19.63 4.22
C PHE A 768 -33.87 18.53 3.22
N PRO A 769 -34.07 18.74 1.90
CA PRO A 769 -33.66 17.75 0.91
C PRO A 769 -32.14 17.64 0.86
N MET A 770 -31.64 16.40 0.73
CA MET A 770 -30.23 16.14 0.45
C MET A 770 -29.99 16.28 -1.06
N ALA A 771 -29.11 17.19 -1.46
CA ALA A 771 -28.79 17.45 -2.87
C ALA A 771 -27.46 16.80 -3.32
N CYS A 772 -27.31 16.57 -4.62
CA CYS A 772 -26.08 16.11 -5.28
C CYS A 772 -25.98 16.70 -6.69
N ARG A 773 -24.83 16.61 -7.36
CA ARG A 773 -24.62 17.17 -8.71
C ARG A 773 -25.63 16.71 -9.76
N PHE A 774 -26.22 15.52 -9.58
CA PHE A 774 -27.15 14.94 -10.55
C PHE A 774 -28.61 15.38 -10.38
N ASN A 775 -28.97 16.03 -9.27
CA ASN A 775 -30.31 16.57 -9.06
C ASN A 775 -30.33 18.06 -8.76
N MET A 776 -29.21 18.79 -8.91
CA MET A 776 -29.22 20.23 -8.66
C MET A 776 -28.42 21.05 -9.67
N LYS A 777 -28.81 22.32 -9.80
CA LYS A 777 -28.02 23.37 -10.43
C LYS A 777 -28.03 24.62 -9.55
N THR A 778 -26.95 25.39 -9.58
CA THR A 778 -26.93 26.73 -8.99
C THR A 778 -27.38 27.74 -10.04
N ASP A 779 -28.35 28.59 -9.72
CA ASP A 779 -28.74 29.71 -10.58
C ASP A 779 -27.72 30.86 -10.51
N GLU A 780 -27.92 31.89 -11.34
CA GLU A 780 -27.05 33.08 -11.40
C GLU A 780 -27.02 33.89 -10.09
N ASN A 781 -28.02 33.69 -9.22
CA ASN A 781 -28.15 34.34 -7.90
C ASN A 781 -27.60 33.47 -6.75
N GLY A 782 -27.04 32.30 -7.04
CA GLY A 782 -26.48 31.40 -6.03
C GLY A 782 -27.50 30.46 -5.35
N ASN A 783 -28.76 30.43 -5.80
CA ASN A 783 -29.79 29.53 -5.27
C ASN A 783 -29.70 28.14 -5.91
N THR A 784 -30.05 27.12 -5.13
CA THR A 784 -30.04 25.72 -5.57
C THR A 784 -31.39 25.36 -6.14
N ILE A 785 -31.44 25.03 -7.44
CA ILE A 785 -32.61 24.48 -8.13
C ILE A 785 -32.49 22.97 -8.13
N VAL A 786 -33.52 22.26 -7.67
CA VAL A 786 -33.58 20.79 -7.66
C VAL A 786 -34.39 20.27 -8.86
N TYR A 787 -33.85 19.31 -9.60
CA TYR A 787 -34.51 18.73 -10.78
C TYR A 787 -35.61 17.72 -10.40
N THR A 788 -36.66 17.64 -11.22
CA THR A 788 -37.70 16.61 -11.11
C THR A 788 -37.22 15.25 -11.65
N PHE A 789 -37.92 14.16 -11.32
CA PHE A 789 -37.59 12.81 -11.76
C PHE A 789 -37.41 12.68 -13.29
N GLU A 790 -38.34 13.23 -14.07
CA GLU A 790 -38.29 13.17 -15.54
C GLU A 790 -37.17 14.03 -16.11
N GLN A 791 -36.86 15.18 -15.49
CA GLN A 791 -35.70 16.00 -15.87
C GLN A 791 -34.38 15.26 -15.63
N ILE A 792 -34.25 14.57 -14.49
CA ILE A 792 -33.08 13.74 -14.17
C ILE A 792 -32.92 12.62 -15.20
N LYS A 793 -33.99 11.90 -15.53
CA LYS A 793 -33.97 10.85 -16.56
C LYS A 793 -33.53 11.38 -17.92
N ASP A 794 -34.07 12.53 -18.32
CA ASP A 794 -33.77 13.14 -19.61
C ASP A 794 -32.29 13.55 -19.74
N GLN A 795 -31.70 14.07 -18.67
CA GLN A 795 -30.28 14.42 -18.61
C GLN A 795 -29.37 13.18 -18.67
N ILE A 796 -29.74 12.11 -17.96
CA ILE A 796 -28.87 10.92 -17.81
C ILE A 796 -28.99 9.96 -19.00
N LYS A 797 -30.11 9.92 -19.74
CA LYS A 797 -30.35 8.93 -20.81
C LYS A 797 -29.24 8.88 -21.88
N ASN A 798 -28.56 10.01 -22.11
CA ASN A 798 -27.49 10.14 -23.10
C ASN A 798 -26.08 9.89 -22.51
N ARG A 799 -25.94 9.86 -21.18
CA ARG A 799 -24.66 9.65 -20.46
C ARG A 799 -24.32 8.17 -20.32
N LYS A 800 -24.02 7.53 -21.46
CA LYS A 800 -23.68 6.09 -21.52
C LYS A 800 -22.46 5.71 -20.68
N ASP A 801 -21.52 6.64 -20.54
CA ASP A 801 -20.35 6.57 -19.66
C ASP A 801 -20.76 6.36 -18.20
N LEU A 802 -21.60 7.24 -17.65
CA LEU A 802 -22.10 7.16 -16.28
C LEU A 802 -22.99 5.94 -16.06
N LEU A 803 -23.89 5.64 -17.01
CA LEU A 803 -24.78 4.48 -16.93
C LEU A 803 -24.01 3.15 -16.90
N CYS A 804 -22.97 3.02 -17.72
CA CYS A 804 -22.09 1.85 -17.73
C CYS A 804 -21.45 1.62 -16.35
N PHE A 805 -20.94 2.70 -15.76
CA PHE A 805 -20.21 2.62 -14.51
C PHE A 805 -21.13 2.47 -13.29
N TYR A 806 -22.30 3.13 -13.28
CA TYR A 806 -23.36 2.96 -12.28
C TYR A 806 -23.75 1.49 -12.11
N LEU A 807 -24.01 0.81 -13.23
CA LEU A 807 -24.37 -0.61 -13.21
C LEU A 807 -23.28 -1.48 -12.57
N PHE A 808 -22.02 -1.15 -12.78
CA PHE A 808 -20.91 -1.84 -12.13
C PHE A 808 -20.82 -1.53 -10.62
N LEU A 809 -20.91 -0.25 -10.24
CA LEU A 809 -20.76 0.18 -8.84
C LEU A 809 -21.79 -0.45 -7.91
N ARG A 810 -23.03 -0.61 -8.37
CA ARG A 810 -24.13 -1.22 -7.60
C ARG A 810 -23.93 -2.71 -7.29
N LEU A 811 -22.94 -3.36 -7.91
CA LEU A 811 -22.51 -4.72 -7.54
C LEU A 811 -21.51 -4.72 -6.37
N LEU A 812 -20.89 -3.60 -6.02
CA LEU A 812 -19.84 -3.50 -5.01
C LEU A 812 -20.42 -3.19 -3.62
N ASP A 813 -19.68 -3.48 -2.54
CA ASP A 813 -20.06 -3.01 -1.21
C ASP A 813 -19.44 -1.64 -0.89
N ALA A 814 -19.94 -1.01 0.17
CA ALA A 814 -19.44 0.28 0.62
C ALA A 814 -17.93 0.32 0.89
N ARG A 815 -17.33 -0.81 1.33
CA ARG A 815 -15.88 -0.88 1.60
C ARG A 815 -15.10 -0.81 0.29
N GLU A 816 -15.51 -1.60 -0.69
CA GLU A 816 -14.83 -1.68 -1.98
C GLU A 816 -15.03 -0.40 -2.81
N ILE A 817 -16.22 0.21 -2.77
CA ILE A 817 -16.48 1.52 -3.39
C ILE A 817 -15.55 2.58 -2.79
N ALA A 818 -15.40 2.64 -1.46
CA ALA A 818 -14.52 3.60 -0.81
C ALA A 818 -13.02 3.40 -1.16
N LYS A 819 -12.58 2.14 -1.30
CA LYS A 819 -11.22 1.84 -1.78
C LYS A 819 -11.02 2.31 -3.23
N LEU A 820 -11.99 2.04 -4.11
CA LEU A 820 -11.95 2.41 -5.52
C LEU A 820 -11.93 3.93 -5.69
N GLN A 821 -12.81 4.63 -5.00
CA GLN A 821 -12.89 6.09 -4.98
C GLN A 821 -11.56 6.72 -4.57
N HIS A 822 -10.87 6.17 -3.55
CA HIS A 822 -9.55 6.67 -3.16
C HIS A 822 -8.51 6.55 -4.28
N GLN A 823 -8.60 5.52 -5.13
CA GLN A 823 -7.71 5.38 -6.29
C GLN A 823 -8.07 6.35 -7.42
N PHE A 824 -9.36 6.66 -7.60
CA PHE A 824 -9.83 7.68 -8.55
C PHE A 824 -9.30 9.07 -8.17
N ILE A 825 -9.48 9.47 -6.91
CA ILE A 825 -8.94 10.75 -6.39
C ILE A 825 -7.44 10.83 -6.62
N ARG A 826 -6.69 9.77 -6.28
CA ARG A 826 -5.23 9.72 -6.50
C ARG A 826 -4.86 9.85 -7.97
N TYR A 827 -5.61 9.22 -8.86
CA TYR A 827 -5.35 9.28 -10.30
C TYR A 827 -5.66 10.67 -10.86
N ARG A 828 -6.82 11.25 -10.54
CA ARG A 828 -7.20 12.61 -10.93
C ARG A 828 -6.19 13.66 -10.45
N CYS A 829 -5.78 13.62 -9.17
CA CYS A 829 -4.73 14.50 -8.67
C CYS A 829 -3.42 14.34 -9.46
N SER A 830 -3.08 13.13 -9.89
CA SER A 830 -1.87 12.89 -10.69
C SER A 830 -1.95 13.43 -12.13
N LEU A 831 -3.15 13.61 -12.68
CA LEU A 831 -3.36 14.23 -13.99
C LEU A 831 -3.11 15.74 -13.90
N ILE A 832 -3.62 16.39 -12.85
CA ILE A 832 -3.46 17.84 -12.60
C ILE A 832 -1.98 18.23 -12.44
N GLU A 833 -1.18 17.36 -11.81
CA GLU A 833 0.19 17.70 -11.40
C GLU A 833 1.28 17.49 -12.49
N ARG A 834 0.97 16.96 -13.67
CA ARG A 834 1.98 16.42 -14.61
C ARG A 834 2.01 17.12 -15.96
N ARG A 835 3.21 17.18 -16.55
CA ARG A 835 3.39 17.41 -18.00
C ARG A 835 3.01 16.12 -18.75
N LEU A 836 2.02 16.22 -19.62
CA LEU A 836 1.42 15.08 -20.33
C LEU A 836 1.88 15.00 -21.78
N PRO A 837 2.02 13.79 -22.36
CA PRO A 837 2.73 13.58 -23.63
C PRO A 837 2.20 14.29 -24.87
N ASP A 838 0.94 14.68 -24.85
CA ASP A 838 0.22 14.85 -26.12
C ASP A 838 -0.32 16.27 -26.34
N GLY A 839 0.10 17.28 -25.57
CA GLY A 839 -0.46 18.64 -25.70
C GLY A 839 -1.99 18.71 -25.48
N ARG A 840 -2.58 17.67 -24.87
CA ARG A 840 -4.02 17.43 -24.67
C ARG A 840 -4.69 18.35 -23.65
N SER A 841 -4.26 19.61 -23.49
CA SER A 841 -4.72 20.50 -22.41
C SER A 841 -6.24 20.53 -22.24
N ASN A 842 -6.99 20.65 -23.34
CA ASN A 842 -8.44 20.77 -23.31
C ASN A 842 -9.15 19.43 -23.02
N GLN A 843 -8.60 18.31 -23.50
CA GLN A 843 -9.17 16.98 -23.23
C GLN A 843 -8.98 16.56 -21.77
N ILE A 844 -7.93 17.07 -21.10
CA ILE A 844 -7.64 16.76 -19.70
C ILE A 844 -8.67 17.38 -18.75
N GLU A 845 -9.17 18.58 -19.05
CA GLU A 845 -10.21 19.22 -18.25
C GLU A 845 -11.50 18.40 -18.26
N ASP A 846 -11.92 17.93 -19.45
CA ASP A 846 -13.07 17.03 -19.60
C ASP A 846 -12.85 15.69 -18.87
N GLU A 847 -11.65 15.11 -18.95
CA GLU A 847 -11.31 13.89 -18.20
C GLU A 847 -11.39 14.13 -16.68
N ILE A 848 -10.84 15.23 -16.19
CA ILE A 848 -10.85 15.60 -14.77
C ILE A 848 -12.29 15.78 -14.28
N GLU A 849 -13.15 16.44 -15.06
CA GLU A 849 -14.54 16.65 -14.68
C GLU A 849 -15.32 15.32 -14.65
N LEU A 850 -15.14 14.46 -15.66
CA LEU A 850 -15.70 13.11 -15.64
C LEU A 850 -15.26 12.32 -14.40
N PHE A 851 -13.99 12.43 -13.98
CA PHE A 851 -13.52 11.79 -12.75
C PHE A 851 -14.24 12.33 -11.50
N LYS A 852 -14.49 13.65 -11.40
CA LYS A 852 -15.26 14.22 -10.29
C LYS A 852 -16.71 13.71 -10.27
N GLU A 853 -17.36 13.62 -11.43
CA GLU A 853 -18.70 13.05 -11.55
C GLU A 853 -18.71 11.57 -11.13
N LEU A 854 -17.74 10.77 -11.57
CA LEU A 854 -17.61 9.36 -11.17
C LEU A 854 -17.34 9.21 -9.66
N GLU A 855 -16.53 10.09 -9.07
CA GLU A 855 -16.26 10.13 -7.62
C GLU A 855 -17.52 10.42 -6.81
N GLU A 856 -18.39 11.33 -7.27
CA GLU A 856 -19.67 11.63 -6.62
C GLU A 856 -20.73 10.56 -6.87
N LEU A 857 -20.76 9.95 -8.05
CA LEU A 857 -21.58 8.78 -8.34
C LEU A 857 -21.24 7.62 -7.38
N MET A 858 -19.97 7.41 -7.08
CA MET A 858 -19.54 6.42 -6.07
C MET A 858 -20.09 6.75 -4.68
N GLU A 859 -20.11 8.02 -4.28
CA GLU A 859 -20.73 8.42 -3.01
C GLU A 859 -22.23 8.20 -3.00
N LEU A 860 -22.91 8.58 -4.09
CA LEU A 860 -24.35 8.40 -4.24
C LEU A 860 -24.69 6.92 -4.04
N VAL A 861 -24.08 6.04 -4.84
CA VAL A 861 -24.31 4.59 -4.77
C VAL A 861 -23.97 4.02 -3.40
N ARG A 862 -22.93 4.55 -2.71
CA ARG A 862 -22.54 4.12 -1.36
C ARG A 862 -23.55 4.57 -0.30
N TYR A 863 -24.10 5.77 -0.46
CA TYR A 863 -25.04 6.36 0.49
C TYR A 863 -26.44 5.76 0.37
N THR A 864 -26.85 5.42 -0.86
CA THR A 864 -28.18 4.89 -1.18
C THR A 864 -28.20 3.36 -1.33
N ILE A 865 -27.26 2.64 -0.70
CA ILE A 865 -27.30 1.16 -0.68
C ILE A 865 -28.63 0.72 -0.05
N PRO A 866 -29.46 -0.09 -0.74
CA PRO A 866 -30.73 -0.55 -0.19
C PRO A 866 -30.53 -1.29 1.14
N GLU A 867 -31.35 -0.96 2.14
CA GLU A 867 -31.31 -1.64 3.42
C GLU A 867 -31.78 -3.09 3.30
N VAL A 868 -31.12 -3.99 4.01
CA VAL A 868 -31.48 -5.41 3.99
C VAL A 868 -32.84 -5.65 4.66
N HIS A 869 -33.14 -4.93 5.75
CA HIS A 869 -34.33 -5.19 6.56
C HIS A 869 -35.66 -4.84 5.87
N SER A 870 -35.69 -3.76 5.08
CA SER A 870 -36.88 -3.34 4.32
C SER A 870 -37.29 -4.32 3.21
N LEU A 871 -36.33 -5.13 2.73
CA LEU A 871 -36.56 -6.10 1.65
C LEU A 871 -37.12 -7.44 2.13
N TYR A 872 -36.89 -7.83 3.39
CA TYR A 872 -37.19 -9.19 3.90
C TYR A 872 -38.10 -9.23 5.13
N GLY A 873 -38.55 -8.08 5.67
CA GLY A 873 -39.30 -7.97 6.93
C GLY A 873 -40.80 -8.29 6.90
N LYS A 874 -41.37 -8.76 5.78
CA LYS A 874 -42.82 -9.05 5.67
C LYS A 874 -43.13 -10.52 5.99
N LYS A 875 -44.27 -10.80 6.65
CA LYS A 875 -44.77 -12.13 7.08
C LYS A 875 -44.74 -13.26 6.02
N LYS A 876 -44.55 -12.94 4.72
CA LYS A 876 -44.42 -13.89 3.59
C LYS A 876 -43.03 -13.88 2.94
N SER A 877 -41.99 -13.42 3.63
CA SER A 877 -40.61 -13.39 3.16
C SER A 877 -40.05 -14.81 3.00
N VAL A 878 -39.38 -15.08 1.87
CA VAL A 878 -38.75 -16.39 1.62
C VAL A 878 -37.43 -16.54 2.40
N PHE A 879 -37.05 -15.52 3.16
CA PHE A 879 -35.79 -15.49 3.90
C PHE A 879 -35.67 -16.63 4.94
N ASN A 880 -36.77 -17.13 5.49
CA ASN A 880 -36.77 -18.33 6.34
C ASN A 880 -36.26 -19.57 5.60
N VAL A 881 -36.78 -19.77 4.39
CA VAL A 881 -36.34 -20.84 3.50
C VAL A 881 -34.86 -20.61 3.16
N MET A 882 -34.44 -19.36 2.96
CA MET A 882 -33.06 -19.01 2.65
C MET A 882 -32.08 -19.34 3.79
N ILE A 883 -32.38 -19.05 5.06
CA ILE A 883 -31.52 -19.45 6.19
C ILE A 883 -31.33 -20.97 6.20
N GLN A 884 -32.44 -21.71 6.07
CA GLN A 884 -32.44 -23.17 6.07
C GLN A 884 -31.69 -23.76 4.86
N LEU A 885 -31.80 -23.15 3.68
CA LEU A 885 -31.10 -23.61 2.48
C LEU A 885 -29.62 -23.25 2.46
N HIS A 886 -29.26 -22.03 2.87
CA HIS A 886 -27.92 -21.49 2.64
C HIS A 886 -26.98 -21.63 3.84
N PHE A 887 -27.52 -21.60 5.07
CA PHE A 887 -26.69 -21.47 6.28
C PHE A 887 -26.81 -22.61 7.27
N LYS A 888 -27.84 -23.47 7.16
CA LYS A 888 -28.08 -24.59 8.08
C LYS A 888 -26.85 -25.45 8.35
N GLU A 889 -26.04 -25.72 7.32
CA GLU A 889 -24.83 -26.54 7.42
C GLU A 889 -23.70 -25.91 8.26
N PHE A 890 -23.75 -24.60 8.51
CA PHE A 890 -22.80 -23.92 9.40
C PHE A 890 -23.26 -23.93 10.86
N PHE A 891 -24.37 -24.59 11.19
CA PHE A 891 -24.85 -24.74 12.56
C PHE A 891 -24.76 -26.18 13.02
N GLU A 892 -24.49 -26.35 14.31
CA GLU A 892 -24.69 -27.63 14.98
C GLU A 892 -26.20 -27.96 15.03
N VAL A 893 -26.56 -29.21 14.74
CA VAL A 893 -27.96 -29.66 14.72
C VAL A 893 -28.68 -29.39 16.05
N LYS A 894 -27.98 -29.53 17.18
CA LYS A 894 -28.53 -29.25 18.52
C LYS A 894 -28.76 -27.76 18.76
N ALA A 895 -27.87 -26.89 18.26
CA ALA A 895 -28.01 -25.44 18.39
C ALA A 895 -29.30 -24.92 17.75
N LEU A 896 -29.66 -25.44 16.56
CA LEU A 896 -30.91 -25.06 15.88
C LEU A 896 -32.18 -25.53 16.58
N LYS A 897 -32.08 -26.44 17.57
CA LYS A 897 -33.22 -26.88 18.39
C LYS A 897 -33.38 -26.05 19.66
N ASN A 898 -32.38 -25.24 20.04
CA ASN A 898 -32.43 -24.42 21.25
C ASN A 898 -33.22 -23.11 20.99
N PRO A 899 -34.30 -22.82 21.76
CA PRO A 899 -35.12 -21.62 21.57
C PRO A 899 -34.37 -20.29 21.67
N GLU A 900 -33.37 -20.19 22.55
CA GLU A 900 -32.57 -18.96 22.73
C GLU A 900 -31.74 -18.65 21.48
N VAL A 901 -31.20 -19.70 20.86
CA VAL A 901 -30.47 -19.61 19.59
C VAL A 901 -31.39 -19.16 18.45
N VAL A 902 -32.57 -19.74 18.37
CA VAL A 902 -33.57 -19.39 17.34
C VAL A 902 -34.01 -17.92 17.50
N ASN A 903 -34.22 -17.43 18.72
CA ASN A 903 -34.61 -16.04 18.97
C ASN A 903 -33.56 -15.00 18.50
N LEU A 904 -32.30 -15.39 18.28
CA LEU A 904 -31.29 -14.50 17.70
C LEU A 904 -31.43 -14.32 16.18
N TYR A 905 -32.09 -15.24 15.49
CA TYR A 905 -32.25 -15.19 14.03
C TYR A 905 -33.70 -14.99 13.59
N TYR A 906 -34.64 -14.94 14.55
CA TYR A 906 -36.07 -14.75 14.33
C TYR A 906 -36.60 -13.68 15.28
N GLN A 907 -37.60 -12.92 14.83
CA GLN A 907 -38.33 -11.97 15.68
C GLN A 907 -39.14 -12.70 16.76
N LEU A 908 -39.77 -11.95 17.66
CA LEU A 908 -40.60 -12.49 18.76
C LEU A 908 -41.72 -13.42 18.28
N ASP A 909 -42.20 -13.23 17.04
CA ASP A 909 -43.20 -14.09 16.42
C ASP A 909 -42.69 -15.50 16.04
N LYS A 910 -41.37 -15.75 16.20
CA LYS A 910 -40.63 -16.98 15.81
C LYS A 910 -40.82 -17.40 14.36
N LYS A 911 -41.40 -16.53 13.53
CA LYS A 911 -41.78 -16.79 12.14
C LYS A 911 -41.14 -15.81 11.18
N THR A 912 -40.77 -14.62 11.63
CA THR A 912 -40.15 -13.61 10.77
C THR A 912 -38.65 -13.62 11.05
N PRO A 913 -37.79 -13.94 10.07
CA PRO A 913 -36.36 -14.00 10.30
C PRO A 913 -35.76 -12.60 10.40
N ILE A 914 -34.66 -12.48 11.14
CA ILE A 914 -33.86 -11.27 11.26
C ILE A 914 -32.76 -11.32 10.21
N PRO A 915 -32.84 -10.54 9.12
CA PRO A 915 -31.85 -10.63 8.06
C PRO A 915 -30.56 -9.94 8.50
N ARG A 916 -29.58 -10.74 8.94
CA ARG A 916 -28.27 -10.21 9.35
C ARG A 916 -27.51 -9.71 8.12
N LYS A 917 -26.90 -8.52 8.23
CA LYS A 917 -26.15 -7.84 7.16
C LYS A 917 -25.18 -8.77 6.41
N HIS A 918 -24.33 -9.50 7.12
CA HIS A 918 -23.29 -10.33 6.50
C HIS A 918 -23.85 -11.58 5.83
N MET A 919 -24.93 -12.16 6.36
CA MET A 919 -25.66 -13.24 5.68
C MET A 919 -26.23 -12.76 4.35
N ALA A 920 -26.85 -11.59 4.33
CA ALA A 920 -27.41 -11.01 3.11
C ALA A 920 -26.34 -10.66 2.05
N LEU A 921 -25.14 -10.25 2.48
CA LEU A 921 -24.00 -10.03 1.58
C LEU A 921 -23.41 -11.35 1.04
N LEU A 922 -23.35 -12.40 1.87
CA LEU A 922 -22.89 -13.73 1.47
C LEU A 922 -23.84 -14.40 0.47
N ILE A 923 -25.16 -14.28 0.65
CA ILE A 923 -26.16 -14.80 -0.31
C ILE A 923 -25.97 -14.20 -1.71
N ARG A 924 -25.48 -12.96 -1.79
CA ARG A 924 -25.19 -12.24 -3.05
C ARG A 924 -23.81 -12.54 -3.62
N SER A 925 -23.13 -13.56 -3.11
CA SER A 925 -21.77 -13.90 -3.47
C SER A 925 -21.71 -15.37 -3.90
N VAL A 926 -20.88 -15.69 -4.89
CA VAL A 926 -20.74 -17.05 -5.44
C VAL A 926 -20.24 -18.13 -4.47
N PRO A 927 -19.35 -17.88 -3.49
CA PRO A 927 -18.61 -18.97 -2.86
C PRO A 927 -19.41 -19.75 -1.82
N LEU A 928 -20.67 -19.42 -1.53
CA LEU A 928 -21.40 -20.07 -0.44
C LEU A 928 -21.53 -21.61 -0.62
N PRO A 929 -21.85 -22.14 -1.82
CA PRO A 929 -21.81 -23.58 -2.08
C PRO A 929 -20.40 -24.18 -1.93
N LEU A 930 -19.37 -23.48 -2.41
CA LEU A 930 -17.97 -23.88 -2.21
C LEU A 930 -17.63 -23.96 -0.71
N TYR A 931 -18.08 -22.99 0.09
CA TYR A 931 -17.76 -22.88 1.51
C TYR A 931 -18.43 -23.96 2.35
N LYS A 932 -19.65 -24.38 1.96
CA LYS A 932 -20.31 -25.54 2.56
C LYS A 932 -19.44 -26.79 2.49
N ASN A 933 -18.88 -27.09 1.31
CA ASN A 933 -18.03 -28.25 1.11
C ASN A 933 -16.65 -28.07 1.75
N MET A 934 -16.04 -26.90 1.57
CA MET A 934 -14.68 -26.62 1.98
C MET A 934 -14.52 -26.48 3.50
N PHE A 935 -15.53 -25.93 4.21
CA PHE A 935 -15.45 -25.62 5.64
C PHE A 935 -16.31 -26.49 6.55
N LYS A 936 -16.96 -27.54 6.01
CA LYS A 936 -17.86 -28.43 6.76
C LYS A 936 -17.32 -28.89 8.13
N ASN A 937 -16.02 -29.15 8.23
CA ASN A 937 -15.37 -29.66 9.43
C ASN A 937 -14.57 -28.58 10.22
N TYR A 938 -14.58 -27.33 9.76
CA TYR A 938 -13.73 -26.25 10.29
C TYR A 938 -14.57 -25.10 10.85
N TYR A 939 -15.70 -24.79 10.22
CA TYR A 939 -16.57 -23.69 10.61
C TYR A 939 -17.96 -24.21 10.98
N CYS A 940 -18.21 -24.32 12.27
CA CYS A 940 -19.53 -24.68 12.82
C CYS A 940 -19.86 -23.80 14.01
N ILE A 941 -21.05 -23.22 14.03
CA ILE A 941 -21.62 -22.48 15.15
C ILE A 941 -22.31 -23.48 16.07
N THR A 942 -21.79 -23.59 17.29
CA THR A 942 -22.22 -24.58 18.29
C THR A 942 -23.20 -23.99 19.29
N GLU A 943 -23.91 -24.84 20.04
CA GLU A 943 -24.76 -24.37 21.15
C GLU A 943 -23.93 -23.64 22.23
N ASN A 944 -22.70 -24.10 22.48
CA ASN A 944 -21.80 -23.50 23.45
C ASN A 944 -21.38 -22.07 23.05
N ASP A 945 -21.14 -21.82 21.76
CA ASP A 945 -20.83 -20.47 21.26
C ASP A 945 -21.95 -19.48 21.62
N PHE A 946 -23.22 -19.91 21.57
CA PHE A 946 -24.35 -19.05 21.94
C PHE A 946 -24.46 -18.81 23.43
N LYS A 947 -24.30 -19.84 24.25
CA LYS A 947 -24.31 -19.71 25.72
C LYS A 947 -23.22 -18.75 26.18
N GLU A 948 -22.01 -18.91 25.65
CA GLU A 948 -20.88 -18.04 25.94
C GLU A 948 -21.15 -16.60 25.48
N TYR A 949 -21.76 -16.40 24.31
CA TYR A 949 -22.15 -15.07 23.83
C TYR A 949 -23.16 -14.39 24.76
N ILE A 950 -24.23 -15.08 25.17
CA ILE A 950 -25.29 -14.52 26.03
C ILE A 950 -24.70 -14.17 27.39
N GLN A 951 -24.05 -15.12 28.06
CA GLN A 951 -23.44 -14.92 29.38
C GLN A 951 -22.45 -13.76 29.37
N THR A 952 -21.59 -13.69 28.35
CA THR A 952 -20.61 -12.61 28.27
C THR A 952 -21.27 -11.27 27.89
N SER A 953 -22.34 -11.27 27.11
CA SER A 953 -23.02 -10.04 26.68
C SER A 953 -23.65 -9.25 27.83
N GLU A 954 -24.02 -9.92 28.93
CA GLU A 954 -24.57 -9.29 30.13
C GLU A 954 -23.52 -8.47 30.89
N VAL A 955 -22.25 -8.91 30.87
CA VAL A 955 -21.15 -8.31 31.65
C VAL A 955 -20.12 -7.56 30.80
N ILE A 956 -20.17 -7.68 29.47
CA ILE A 956 -19.11 -7.18 28.57
C ILE A 956 -18.92 -5.66 28.67
N GLU A 957 -19.98 -4.90 28.92
CA GLU A 957 -19.92 -3.45 29.02
C GLU A 957 -19.11 -3.01 30.25
N GLU A 958 -19.37 -3.64 31.41
CA GLU A 958 -18.62 -3.42 32.65
C GLU A 958 -17.15 -3.77 32.48
N ILE A 959 -16.86 -4.92 31.87
CA ILE A 959 -15.49 -5.39 31.58
C ILE A 959 -14.77 -4.41 30.66
N GLN A 960 -15.41 -3.91 29.60
CA GLN A 960 -14.82 -2.92 28.69
C GLN A 960 -14.54 -1.58 29.37
N ASN A 961 -15.45 -1.12 30.25
CA ASN A 961 -15.26 0.09 31.03
C ASN A 961 -14.08 -0.07 32.01
N LYS A 962 -14.03 -1.18 32.74
CA LYS A 962 -12.93 -1.53 33.64
C LYS A 962 -11.59 -1.61 32.89
N GLN A 963 -11.58 -2.22 31.70
CA GLN A 963 -10.39 -2.31 30.85
C GLN A 963 -9.85 -0.94 30.44
N LYS A 964 -10.73 0.03 30.16
CA LYS A 964 -10.32 1.41 29.83
C LYS A 964 -9.76 2.14 31.05
N GLU A 965 -10.36 1.97 32.22
CA GLU A 965 -9.85 2.55 33.47
C GLU A 965 -8.49 1.95 33.85
N LEU A 966 -8.34 0.62 33.78
CA LEU A 966 -7.06 -0.06 33.93
C LEU A 966 -6.03 0.46 32.94
N HIS A 967 -6.40 0.66 31.67
CA HIS A 967 -5.51 1.26 30.67
C HIS A 967 -5.02 2.64 31.10
N LYS A 968 -5.94 3.54 31.51
CA LYS A 968 -5.60 4.89 31.99
C LYS A 968 -4.70 4.84 33.23
N MET A 969 -5.00 3.95 34.19
CA MET A 969 -4.25 3.78 35.42
C MET A 969 -2.83 3.26 35.14
N LEU A 970 -2.70 2.22 34.32
CA LEU A 970 -1.40 1.63 33.94
C LEU A 970 -0.57 2.61 33.10
N GLU A 971 -1.18 3.41 32.21
CA GLU A 971 -0.49 4.49 31.52
C GLU A 971 -0.03 5.62 32.46
N ARG A 972 -0.80 5.95 33.49
CA ARG A 972 -0.42 6.94 34.51
C ARG A 972 0.67 6.43 35.45
N ALA A 973 0.60 5.18 35.89
CA ALA A 973 1.63 4.50 36.66
C ALA A 973 2.96 4.49 35.88
N ARG A 974 2.90 4.21 34.57
CA ARG A 974 4.03 4.32 33.64
C ARG A 974 4.66 5.72 33.61
N LEU A 975 3.86 6.80 33.70
CA LEU A 975 4.34 8.19 33.68
C LEU A 975 4.88 8.69 35.02
N LYS A 976 4.51 8.05 36.14
CA LYS A 976 4.87 8.48 37.50
C LYS A 976 6.13 7.84 38.06
N SER A 977 6.75 6.83 37.43
CA SER A 977 8.03 6.26 37.90
C SER A 977 9.20 7.24 37.69
N PRO A 978 9.67 7.96 38.73
CA PRO A 978 10.62 9.07 38.58
C PRO A 978 12.09 8.61 38.60
N ASN A 979 12.37 7.31 38.77
CA ASN A 979 13.73 6.80 39.03
C ASN A 979 14.53 6.41 37.77
N ILE A 980 14.02 6.71 36.57
CA ILE A 980 14.66 6.36 35.29
C ILE A 980 16.00 7.11 35.08
N GLU A 981 16.18 8.28 35.70
CA GLU A 981 17.44 9.05 35.59
C GLU A 981 18.47 8.74 36.69
N LYS A 982 18.09 8.06 37.78
CA LYS A 982 18.98 7.85 38.95
C LYS A 982 19.64 6.47 39.03
N MET A 983 19.21 5.48 38.26
CA MET A 983 19.87 4.17 38.22
C MET A 983 20.97 4.14 37.15
N LYS A 984 22.24 4.19 37.59
CA LYS A 984 23.43 4.15 36.71
C LYS A 984 23.61 2.82 35.94
N ASP A 985 22.87 1.76 36.29
CA ASP A 985 22.85 0.49 35.55
C ASP A 985 21.69 0.44 34.54
N LYS A 986 22.02 0.77 33.29
CA LYS A 986 21.06 1.11 32.21
C LYS A 986 20.16 -0.01 31.65
N ASN A 987 20.00 -1.18 32.29
CA ASN A 987 19.41 -2.35 31.59
C ASN A 987 18.38 -3.20 32.35
N LEU A 988 17.94 -2.84 33.56
CA LEU A 988 16.94 -3.64 34.29
C LEU A 988 15.63 -2.86 34.45
N TRP A 989 14.54 -3.44 33.93
CA TRP A 989 13.16 -2.98 34.13
C TRP A 989 12.37 -4.16 34.68
N TYR A 990 11.75 -3.98 35.85
CA TYR A 990 10.84 -4.93 36.48
C TYR A 990 9.77 -4.14 37.24
N ILE A 991 8.55 -4.67 37.27
CA ILE A 991 7.45 -4.07 38.04
C ILE A 991 7.59 -4.59 39.47
N GLU A 992 8.10 -3.75 40.38
CA GLU A 992 8.24 -4.10 41.81
C GLU A 992 6.91 -4.11 42.56
N ASP A 993 5.98 -3.24 42.15
CA ASP A 993 4.70 -3.07 42.82
C ASP A 993 3.76 -4.23 42.47
N LYS A 994 3.53 -5.13 43.44
CA LYS A 994 2.59 -6.24 43.32
C LYS A 994 1.20 -5.77 42.88
N ASN A 995 0.74 -4.61 43.34
CA ASN A 995 -0.58 -4.07 42.95
C ASN A 995 -0.64 -3.69 41.47
N VAL A 996 0.49 -3.30 40.87
CA VAL A 996 0.58 -3.00 39.43
C VAL A 996 0.62 -4.29 38.63
N VAL A 997 1.33 -5.32 39.11
CA VAL A 997 1.34 -6.66 38.48
C VAL A 997 -0.06 -7.28 38.47
N GLU A 998 -0.79 -7.21 39.58
CA GLU A 998 -2.18 -7.69 39.67
C GLU A 998 -3.10 -6.97 38.68
N LYS A 999 -2.97 -5.64 38.55
CA LYS A 999 -3.72 -4.86 37.55
C LYS A 999 -3.37 -5.22 36.11
N VAL A 1000 -2.13 -5.62 35.85
CA VAL A 1000 -1.70 -6.11 34.52
C VAL A 1000 -2.33 -7.47 34.21
N ILE A 1001 -2.39 -8.37 35.19
CA ILE A 1001 -3.07 -9.67 35.07
C ILE A 1001 -4.57 -9.45 34.80
N GLU A 1002 -5.20 -8.63 35.62
CA GLU A 1002 -6.62 -8.28 35.46
C GLU A 1002 -6.90 -7.63 34.09
N TYR A 1003 -5.99 -6.77 33.62
CA TYR A 1003 -6.08 -6.19 32.28
C TYR A 1003 -5.93 -7.25 31.17
N GLU A 1004 -5.02 -8.21 31.32
CA GLU A 1004 -4.84 -9.32 30.38
C GLU A 1004 -6.09 -10.23 30.34
N GLU A 1005 -6.66 -10.57 31.49
CA GLU A 1005 -7.86 -11.40 31.61
C GLU A 1005 -9.08 -10.71 30.98
N ASN A 1006 -9.33 -9.44 31.34
CA ASN A 1006 -10.38 -8.64 30.73
C ASN A 1006 -10.21 -8.53 29.21
N LEU A 1007 -8.96 -8.37 28.72
CA LEU A 1007 -8.68 -8.32 27.29
C LEU A 1007 -9.03 -9.64 26.58
N ARG A 1008 -8.68 -10.79 27.20
CA ARG A 1008 -9.00 -12.11 26.66
C ARG A 1008 -10.51 -12.33 26.56
N ILE A 1009 -11.27 -11.94 27.59
CA ILE A 1009 -12.74 -12.02 27.58
C ILE A 1009 -13.32 -11.14 26.48
N ILE A 1010 -12.85 -9.89 26.35
CA ILE A 1010 -13.29 -8.97 25.30
C ILE A 1010 -12.98 -9.51 23.90
N ALA A 1011 -11.77 -10.03 23.70
CA ALA A 1011 -11.36 -10.61 22.42
C ALA A 1011 -12.24 -11.82 22.06
N ARG A 1012 -12.45 -12.74 23.01
CA ARG A 1012 -13.28 -13.93 22.84
C ARG A 1012 -14.75 -13.57 22.52
N TYR A 1013 -15.34 -12.64 23.26
CA TYR A 1013 -16.67 -12.10 22.97
C TYR A 1013 -16.78 -11.57 21.54
N ASN A 1014 -15.80 -10.76 21.12
CA ASN A 1014 -15.79 -10.19 19.78
C ASN A 1014 -15.66 -11.26 18.68
N GLN A 1015 -14.83 -12.29 18.90
CA GLN A 1015 -14.67 -13.42 17.99
C GLN A 1015 -16.00 -14.19 17.83
N ILE A 1016 -16.66 -14.54 18.93
CA ILE A 1016 -17.95 -15.25 18.91
C ILE A 1016 -19.03 -14.40 18.27
N LYS A 1017 -19.14 -13.11 18.65
CA LYS A 1017 -20.08 -12.16 18.04
C LYS A 1017 -19.91 -12.11 16.52
N ARG A 1018 -18.67 -12.07 16.02
CA ARG A 1018 -18.39 -12.10 14.58
C ARG A 1018 -18.78 -13.43 13.94
N LYS A 1019 -18.60 -14.56 14.64
CA LYS A 1019 -18.97 -15.89 14.18
C LYS A 1019 -20.49 -16.06 14.06
N ILE A 1020 -21.25 -15.74 15.11
CA ILE A 1020 -22.72 -15.87 15.13
C ILE A 1020 -23.40 -14.89 14.15
N THR A 1021 -22.81 -13.72 13.90
CA THR A 1021 -23.34 -12.75 12.93
C THR A 1021 -22.87 -13.01 11.49
N PHE A 1022 -22.11 -14.08 11.24
CA PHE A 1022 -21.47 -14.43 9.96
C PHE A 1022 -20.51 -13.36 9.42
N GLU A 1023 -20.07 -12.42 10.26
CA GLU A 1023 -19.04 -11.44 9.88
C GLU A 1023 -17.71 -12.14 9.60
N SER A 1024 -17.34 -13.17 10.37
CA SER A 1024 -16.11 -13.93 10.14
C SER A 1024 -16.14 -14.71 8.82
N LEU A 1025 -17.25 -15.37 8.48
CA LEU A 1025 -17.40 -16.05 7.17
C LEU A 1025 -17.38 -15.05 6.01
N TYR A 1026 -18.01 -13.87 6.17
CA TYR A 1026 -17.89 -12.80 5.19
C TYR A 1026 -16.44 -12.29 5.08
N ARG A 1027 -15.71 -12.17 6.19
CA ARG A 1027 -14.30 -11.77 6.23
C ARG A 1027 -13.42 -12.74 5.45
N ILE A 1028 -13.66 -14.05 5.56
CA ILE A 1028 -13.01 -15.10 4.75
C ILE A 1028 -13.28 -14.86 3.26
N PHE A 1029 -14.53 -14.55 2.87
CA PHE A 1029 -14.84 -14.14 1.50
C PHE A 1029 -14.06 -12.91 1.03
N GLN A 1030 -13.94 -11.87 1.85
CA GLN A 1030 -13.16 -10.69 1.47
C GLN A 1030 -11.69 -11.03 1.20
N ILE A 1031 -11.08 -11.87 2.06
CA ILE A 1031 -9.70 -12.34 1.89
C ILE A 1031 -9.58 -13.12 0.58
N HIS A 1032 -10.49 -14.04 0.33
CA HIS A 1032 -10.49 -14.90 -0.85
C HIS A 1032 -10.55 -14.06 -2.14
N VAL A 1033 -11.48 -13.10 -2.25
CA VAL A 1033 -11.58 -12.25 -3.45
C VAL A 1033 -10.35 -11.36 -3.62
N ASP A 1034 -9.87 -10.76 -2.53
CA ASP A 1034 -8.68 -9.90 -2.58
C ASP A 1034 -7.42 -10.70 -3.01
N LEU A 1035 -7.28 -11.96 -2.61
CA LEU A 1035 -6.21 -12.86 -3.07
C LEU A 1035 -6.31 -13.11 -4.58
N CYS A 1036 -7.47 -13.55 -5.07
CA CYS A 1036 -7.68 -13.78 -6.51
C CYS A 1036 -7.47 -12.52 -7.35
N ALA A 1037 -7.94 -11.36 -6.87
CA ALA A 1037 -7.71 -10.07 -7.50
C ALA A 1037 -6.21 -9.73 -7.63
N ARG A 1038 -5.39 -10.05 -6.62
CA ARG A 1038 -3.93 -9.87 -6.71
C ARG A 1038 -3.30 -10.78 -7.75
N LEU A 1039 -3.75 -12.04 -7.86
CA LEU A 1039 -3.28 -12.96 -8.89
C LEU A 1039 -3.64 -12.47 -10.30
N ILE A 1040 -4.87 -11.96 -10.49
CA ILE A 1040 -5.31 -11.33 -11.74
C ILE A 1040 -4.37 -10.18 -12.14
N GLY A 1041 -4.02 -9.30 -11.20
CA GLY A 1041 -3.09 -8.19 -11.47
C GLY A 1041 -1.72 -8.63 -12.01
N TYR A 1042 -1.23 -9.79 -11.59
CA TYR A 1042 0.00 -10.38 -12.13
C TYR A 1042 -0.18 -11.01 -13.51
N THR A 1043 -1.33 -11.63 -13.78
CA THR A 1043 -1.62 -12.14 -15.13
C THR A 1043 -1.76 -11.04 -16.17
N GLN A 1044 -2.33 -9.89 -15.77
CA GLN A 1044 -2.37 -8.68 -16.58
C GLN A 1044 -0.95 -8.13 -16.81
N ASP A 1045 -0.10 -8.14 -15.78
CA ASP A 1045 1.30 -7.75 -15.92
C ASP A 1045 2.05 -8.62 -16.92
N TRP A 1046 1.82 -9.94 -16.88
CA TRP A 1046 2.36 -10.88 -17.85
C TRP A 1046 1.88 -10.56 -19.26
N GLU A 1047 0.58 -10.36 -19.46
CA GLU A 1047 0.02 -10.06 -20.79
C GLU A 1047 0.61 -8.79 -21.40
N ARG A 1048 0.68 -7.71 -20.61
CA ARG A 1048 1.34 -6.47 -21.03
C ARG A 1048 2.80 -6.70 -21.40
N ASP A 1049 3.54 -7.40 -20.53
CA ASP A 1049 4.97 -7.63 -20.75
C ASP A 1049 5.22 -8.53 -21.96
N MET A 1050 4.35 -9.51 -22.23
CA MET A 1050 4.38 -10.31 -23.45
C MET A 1050 4.09 -9.47 -24.69
N TYR A 1051 3.14 -8.54 -24.62
CA TYR A 1051 2.89 -7.60 -25.72
C TYR A 1051 4.14 -6.77 -26.03
N PHE A 1052 4.77 -6.16 -25.02
CA PHE A 1052 5.99 -5.38 -25.24
C PHE A 1052 7.16 -6.23 -25.72
N LEU A 1053 7.33 -7.43 -25.16
CA LEU A 1053 8.37 -8.35 -25.59
C LEU A 1053 8.21 -8.67 -27.08
N LEU A 1054 7.01 -9.10 -27.50
CA LEU A 1054 6.74 -9.44 -28.89
C LEU A 1054 6.81 -8.20 -29.81
N LYS A 1055 6.37 -7.01 -29.35
CA LYS A 1055 6.53 -5.76 -30.10
C LYS A 1055 8.00 -5.43 -30.37
N SER A 1056 8.86 -5.67 -29.40
CA SER A 1056 10.30 -5.50 -29.58
C SER A 1056 10.88 -6.49 -30.58
N LEU A 1057 10.44 -7.76 -30.55
CA LEU A 1057 10.92 -8.79 -31.46
C LEU A 1057 10.43 -8.55 -32.89
N GLU A 1058 9.17 -8.11 -33.05
CA GLU A 1058 8.57 -7.71 -34.33
C GLU A 1058 9.36 -6.55 -34.95
N ASN A 1059 9.60 -5.48 -34.18
CA ASN A 1059 10.37 -4.34 -34.64
C ASN A 1059 11.83 -4.69 -35.04
N LYS A 1060 12.38 -5.78 -34.49
CA LYS A 1060 13.71 -6.29 -34.83
C LYS A 1060 13.70 -7.28 -36.01
N GLY A 1061 12.53 -7.62 -36.56
CA GLY A 1061 12.40 -8.64 -37.61
C GLY A 1061 12.66 -10.07 -37.14
N ILE A 1062 12.71 -10.32 -35.82
CA ILE A 1062 12.95 -11.64 -35.24
C ILE A 1062 11.68 -12.51 -35.34
N ILE A 1063 10.51 -11.89 -35.28
CA ILE A 1063 9.22 -12.53 -35.53
C ILE A 1063 8.50 -11.78 -36.66
N ARG A 1064 7.51 -12.42 -37.28
CA ARG A 1064 6.73 -11.82 -38.38
C ARG A 1064 6.00 -10.53 -37.97
N ASN A 1065 5.88 -9.61 -38.91
CA ASN A 1065 5.18 -8.33 -38.75
C ASN A 1065 3.64 -8.48 -38.74
N ASN A 1066 2.97 -7.52 -38.09
CA ASN A 1066 1.51 -7.33 -38.03
C ASN A 1066 0.74 -8.50 -37.43
N ILE A 1067 1.38 -9.27 -36.53
CA ILE A 1067 0.72 -10.41 -35.85
C ILE A 1067 0.16 -10.05 -34.48
N LEU A 1068 0.60 -8.95 -33.86
CA LEU A 1068 0.29 -8.62 -32.47
C LEU A 1068 -1.19 -8.31 -32.24
N ASP A 1069 -1.81 -7.49 -33.09
CA ASP A 1069 -3.24 -7.15 -32.96
C ASP A 1069 -4.13 -8.39 -33.10
N ARG A 1070 -3.69 -9.34 -33.93
CA ARG A 1070 -4.37 -10.64 -34.07
C ARG A 1070 -4.28 -11.43 -32.78
N ILE A 1071 -3.11 -11.47 -32.13
CA ILE A 1071 -2.86 -12.20 -30.87
C ILE A 1071 -3.60 -11.56 -29.67
N PHE A 1072 -3.44 -10.25 -29.46
CA PHE A 1072 -3.84 -9.55 -28.21
C PHE A 1072 -5.27 -9.01 -28.18
N SER A 1073 -6.16 -9.50 -29.05
CA SER A 1073 -7.57 -9.11 -29.06
C SER A 1073 -8.44 -9.91 -28.09
N ARG A 1074 -8.45 -11.25 -28.22
CA ARG A 1074 -9.20 -12.22 -27.37
C ARG A 1074 -8.56 -13.60 -27.45
N ASN A 1075 -8.75 -14.45 -26.43
CA ASN A 1075 -8.21 -15.83 -26.38
C ASN A 1075 -6.68 -15.88 -26.54
N ILE A 1076 -5.98 -15.01 -25.81
CA ILE A 1076 -4.56 -14.68 -26.03
C ILE A 1076 -3.66 -15.92 -25.97
N VAL A 1077 -3.82 -16.77 -24.95
CA VAL A 1077 -3.01 -17.99 -24.81
C VAL A 1077 -3.15 -18.89 -26.04
N ARG A 1078 -4.38 -19.20 -26.45
CA ARG A 1078 -4.67 -20.00 -27.64
C ARG A 1078 -4.13 -19.36 -28.91
N LYS A 1079 -4.31 -18.05 -29.08
CA LYS A 1079 -3.84 -17.33 -30.27
C LYS A 1079 -2.32 -17.24 -30.34
N LEU A 1080 -1.65 -17.02 -29.21
CA LEU A 1080 -0.20 -17.02 -29.14
C LEU A 1080 0.35 -18.41 -29.51
N ASN A 1081 -0.31 -19.49 -29.07
CA ASN A 1081 0.05 -20.84 -29.49
C ASN A 1081 -0.24 -21.12 -30.98
N ASN A 1082 -1.33 -20.61 -31.54
CA ASN A 1082 -1.72 -20.95 -32.91
C ASN A 1082 -1.07 -20.04 -33.99
N ILE A 1083 -0.80 -18.78 -33.67
CA ILE A 1083 -0.31 -17.80 -34.63
C ILE A 1083 1.21 -17.87 -34.77
N LEU A 1084 1.94 -18.07 -33.68
CA LEU A 1084 3.40 -18.20 -33.73
C LEU A 1084 3.80 -19.52 -34.39
N ASN A 1085 4.81 -19.50 -35.25
CA ASN A 1085 5.40 -20.70 -35.82
C ASN A 1085 6.38 -21.37 -34.82
N THR A 1086 6.87 -22.56 -35.15
CA THR A 1086 7.75 -23.34 -34.26
C THR A 1086 9.03 -22.60 -33.86
N ASN A 1087 9.65 -21.84 -34.78
CA ASN A 1087 10.87 -21.07 -34.49
C ASN A 1087 10.59 -19.86 -33.59
N GLU A 1088 9.47 -19.15 -33.83
CA GLU A 1088 9.04 -18.02 -33.00
C GLU A 1088 8.70 -18.47 -31.57
N LYS A 1089 8.03 -19.63 -31.43
CA LYS A 1089 7.83 -20.28 -30.12
C LYS A 1089 9.16 -20.67 -29.48
N GLY A 1090 10.07 -21.21 -30.30
CA GLY A 1090 11.51 -21.38 -30.08
C GLY A 1090 12.14 -20.30 -29.19
N ILE A 1091 12.08 -19.09 -29.74
CA ILE A 1091 12.66 -17.90 -29.14
C ILE A 1091 11.92 -17.51 -27.87
N LEU A 1092 10.58 -17.57 -27.90
CA LEU A 1092 9.76 -17.18 -26.76
C LEU A 1092 10.01 -18.05 -25.53
N TYR A 1093 10.14 -19.38 -25.66
CA TYR A 1093 10.41 -20.23 -24.50
C TYR A 1093 11.79 -19.97 -23.90
N LYS A 1094 12.79 -19.70 -24.75
CA LYS A 1094 14.17 -19.44 -24.30
C LYS A 1094 14.22 -18.14 -23.49
N LEU A 1095 13.50 -17.13 -23.95
CA LEU A 1095 13.37 -15.85 -23.27
C LEU A 1095 12.59 -16.01 -21.95
N CYS A 1096 11.46 -16.73 -21.94
CA CYS A 1096 10.57 -16.77 -20.78
C CYS A 1096 10.95 -17.79 -19.70
N TRP A 1097 11.46 -18.96 -20.06
CA TRP A 1097 11.74 -20.07 -19.13
C TRP A 1097 13.20 -20.57 -19.16
N HIS A 1098 14.03 -20.06 -20.09
CA HIS A 1098 15.46 -20.36 -20.17
C HIS A 1098 15.79 -21.86 -20.37
N LYS A 1099 14.87 -22.60 -20.99
CA LYS A 1099 15.03 -24.00 -21.36
C LYS A 1099 14.17 -24.29 -22.58
N GLU A 1100 14.54 -25.32 -23.34
CA GLU A 1100 13.69 -25.88 -24.39
C GLU A 1100 12.47 -26.55 -23.77
N LEU A 1101 11.30 -26.34 -24.39
CA LEU A 1101 10.01 -26.85 -23.92
C LEU A 1101 9.26 -27.45 -25.11
N THR A 1102 8.46 -28.48 -24.84
CA THR A 1102 7.47 -28.96 -25.81
C THR A 1102 6.36 -27.91 -26.00
N ILE A 1103 5.61 -28.02 -27.09
CA ILE A 1103 4.48 -27.12 -27.37
C ILE A 1103 3.42 -27.24 -26.27
N ASP A 1104 3.15 -28.46 -25.80
CA ASP A 1104 2.15 -28.72 -24.77
C ASP A 1104 2.61 -28.18 -23.40
N ASP A 1105 3.88 -28.36 -23.05
CA ASP A 1105 4.44 -27.77 -21.82
C ASP A 1105 4.32 -26.24 -21.80
N MET A 1106 4.55 -25.59 -22.94
CA MET A 1106 4.42 -24.15 -23.07
C MET A 1106 2.96 -23.72 -22.88
N TYR A 1107 2.03 -24.41 -23.56
CA TYR A 1107 0.60 -24.13 -23.44
C TYR A 1107 0.12 -24.28 -22.00
N ASN A 1108 0.47 -25.38 -21.34
CA ASN A 1108 0.09 -25.65 -19.94
C ASN A 1108 0.63 -24.59 -18.98
N LYS A 1109 1.88 -24.15 -19.17
CA LYS A 1109 2.47 -23.06 -18.36
C LYS A 1109 1.78 -21.71 -18.58
N MET A 1110 1.21 -21.48 -19.77
CA MET A 1110 0.47 -20.26 -20.09
C MET A 1110 -1.00 -20.30 -19.67
N ASP A 1111 -1.63 -21.46 -19.66
CA ASP A 1111 -3.07 -21.59 -19.45
C ASP A 1111 -3.51 -21.21 -18.04
N ILE A 1112 -2.61 -21.26 -17.05
CA ILE A 1112 -2.86 -20.71 -15.71
C ILE A 1112 -3.32 -19.25 -15.75
N ARG A 1113 -2.89 -18.47 -16.75
CA ARG A 1113 -3.37 -17.11 -16.97
C ARG A 1113 -4.89 -17.08 -17.13
N ASN A 1114 -5.47 -18.00 -17.90
CA ASN A 1114 -6.90 -18.06 -18.12
C ASN A 1114 -7.62 -18.49 -16.84
N SER A 1115 -7.12 -19.54 -16.17
CA SER A 1115 -7.71 -20.02 -14.91
C SER A 1115 -7.81 -18.92 -13.84
N ILE A 1116 -6.77 -18.10 -13.69
CA ILE A 1116 -6.78 -16.95 -12.78
C ILE A 1116 -7.69 -15.84 -13.31
N ALA A 1117 -7.61 -15.49 -14.60
CA ALA A 1117 -8.40 -14.43 -15.21
C ALA A 1117 -9.91 -14.66 -15.09
N HIS A 1118 -10.35 -15.91 -15.18
CA HIS A 1118 -11.75 -16.35 -15.13
C HIS A 1118 -12.23 -16.65 -13.71
N LEU A 1119 -11.40 -16.41 -12.69
CA LEU A 1119 -11.72 -16.67 -11.29
C LEU A 1119 -12.11 -18.14 -11.04
N ASN A 1120 -11.43 -19.10 -11.68
CA ASN A 1120 -11.80 -20.52 -11.66
C ASN A 1120 -11.83 -21.13 -10.24
N HIS A 1121 -11.08 -20.59 -9.29
CA HIS A 1121 -11.14 -21.04 -7.89
C HIS A 1121 -12.51 -20.76 -7.24
N PHE A 1122 -13.24 -19.73 -7.70
CA PHE A 1122 -14.63 -19.48 -7.32
C PHE A 1122 -15.63 -20.24 -8.20
N THR A 1123 -15.37 -20.29 -9.51
CA THR A 1123 -16.35 -20.74 -10.48
C THR A 1123 -16.34 -22.25 -10.70
N GLN A 1124 -15.35 -23.05 -10.28
CA GLN A 1124 -15.43 -24.53 -10.36
C GLN A 1124 -15.83 -25.06 -11.77
N SER A 1125 -15.35 -24.41 -12.84
CA SER A 1125 -15.69 -24.72 -14.24
C SER A 1125 -15.33 -26.17 -14.63
N TRP A 1126 -16.11 -26.78 -15.54
CA TRP A 1126 -16.00 -28.17 -16.00
C TRP A 1126 -14.77 -28.46 -16.87
N ASN A 1127 -14.18 -27.42 -17.49
CA ASN A 1127 -13.17 -27.59 -18.54
C ASN A 1127 -11.74 -27.48 -18.03
N PHE A 1128 -11.54 -27.30 -16.72
CA PHE A 1128 -10.23 -27.01 -16.16
C PHE A 1128 -10.05 -27.76 -14.85
N ASP A 1129 -8.83 -28.25 -14.62
CA ASP A 1129 -8.41 -28.67 -13.28
C ASP A 1129 -8.77 -27.56 -12.29
N LYS A 1130 -9.15 -27.93 -11.06
CA LYS A 1130 -9.61 -27.01 -10.01
C LYS A 1130 -8.50 -26.80 -8.96
N PRO A 1131 -7.31 -26.28 -9.36
CA PRO A 1131 -6.16 -26.23 -8.48
C PRO A 1131 -6.44 -25.36 -7.27
N SER A 1132 -5.88 -25.76 -6.15
CA SER A 1132 -5.80 -24.97 -4.93
C SER A 1132 -5.14 -23.61 -5.17
N LEU A 1133 -5.36 -22.62 -4.30
CA LEU A 1133 -4.68 -21.33 -4.43
C LEU A 1133 -3.14 -21.49 -4.40
N ILE A 1134 -2.60 -22.44 -3.63
CA ILE A 1134 -1.15 -22.71 -3.62
C ILE A 1134 -0.65 -23.19 -4.99
N GLU A 1135 -1.39 -24.09 -5.64
CA GLU A 1135 -1.07 -24.55 -6.99
C GLU A 1135 -1.17 -23.42 -8.00
N MET A 1136 -2.22 -22.58 -7.92
CA MET A 1136 -2.34 -21.38 -8.76
C MET A 1136 -1.19 -20.40 -8.55
N ILE A 1137 -0.76 -20.17 -7.31
CA ILE A 1137 0.38 -19.29 -6.97
C ILE A 1137 1.67 -19.85 -7.55
N ASN A 1138 1.92 -21.15 -7.39
CA ASN A 1138 3.13 -21.79 -7.92
C ASN A 1138 3.15 -21.75 -9.46
N ALA A 1139 2.03 -22.07 -10.11
CA ALA A 1139 1.89 -22.00 -11.56
C ALA A 1139 2.04 -20.56 -12.08
N LEU A 1140 1.46 -19.56 -11.40
CA LEU A 1140 1.66 -18.15 -11.72
C LEU A 1140 3.14 -17.73 -11.59
N ARG A 1141 3.86 -18.21 -10.57
CA ARG A 1141 5.30 -17.95 -10.44
C ARG A 1141 6.10 -18.57 -11.59
N VAL A 1142 5.65 -19.70 -12.13
CA VAL A 1142 6.24 -20.30 -13.33
C VAL A 1142 5.91 -19.46 -14.58
N LEU A 1143 4.69 -18.95 -14.71
CA LEU A 1143 4.30 -18.02 -15.78
C LEU A 1143 5.18 -16.75 -15.79
N LEU A 1144 5.47 -16.21 -14.60
CA LEU A 1144 6.29 -15.00 -14.40
C LEU A 1144 7.80 -15.26 -14.41
N HIS A 1145 8.26 -16.45 -14.80
CA HIS A 1145 9.68 -16.82 -14.72
C HIS A 1145 10.61 -15.87 -15.50
N TYR A 1146 10.08 -15.25 -16.56
CA TYR A 1146 10.76 -14.29 -17.43
C TYR A 1146 11.26 -13.03 -16.69
N ASP A 1147 10.64 -12.68 -15.56
CA ASP A 1147 11.03 -11.56 -14.69
C ASP A 1147 11.07 -11.99 -13.21
N ARG A 1148 12.29 -12.20 -12.70
CA ARG A 1148 12.59 -12.53 -11.29
C ARG A 1148 11.97 -11.54 -10.30
N LYS A 1149 11.87 -10.24 -10.65
CA LYS A 1149 11.27 -9.25 -9.76
C LYS A 1149 9.79 -9.54 -9.56
N ARG A 1150 9.06 -9.85 -10.63
CA ARG A 1150 7.63 -10.18 -10.57
C ARG A 1150 7.40 -11.53 -9.92
N GLN A 1151 8.14 -12.56 -10.35
CA GLN A 1151 8.05 -13.90 -9.77
C GLN A 1151 8.20 -13.90 -8.24
N ASN A 1152 9.17 -13.14 -7.71
CA ASN A 1152 9.40 -13.05 -6.27
C ASN A 1152 8.38 -12.14 -5.56
N ALA A 1153 7.79 -11.18 -6.27
CA ALA A 1153 6.80 -10.29 -5.70
C ALA A 1153 5.48 -11.01 -5.34
N VAL A 1154 5.11 -12.09 -6.05
CA VAL A 1154 3.84 -12.80 -5.83
C VAL A 1154 3.63 -13.17 -4.36
N LEU A 1155 4.55 -13.93 -3.75
CA LEU A 1155 4.44 -14.34 -2.34
C LEU A 1155 4.54 -13.15 -1.38
N LYS A 1156 5.41 -12.18 -1.70
CA LYS A 1156 5.55 -10.98 -0.88
C LYS A 1156 4.25 -10.20 -0.82
N THR A 1157 3.56 -10.01 -1.94
CA THR A 1157 2.30 -9.26 -2.01
C THR A 1157 1.17 -9.99 -1.30
N ILE A 1158 1.12 -11.32 -1.35
CA ILE A 1158 0.17 -12.12 -0.57
C ILE A 1158 0.42 -11.95 0.93
N ASN A 1159 1.68 -12.07 1.38
CA ASN A 1159 2.04 -11.87 2.78
C ASN A 1159 1.76 -10.44 3.25
N ASP A 1160 2.12 -9.44 2.45
CA ASP A 1160 1.85 -8.03 2.75
C ASP A 1160 0.35 -7.76 2.86
N LEU A 1161 -0.48 -8.32 1.97
CA LEU A 1161 -1.94 -8.20 2.00
C LEU A 1161 -2.51 -8.79 3.29
N LEU A 1162 -2.18 -10.05 3.59
CA LEU A 1162 -2.68 -10.76 4.77
C LEU A 1162 -2.22 -10.09 6.07
N LEU A 1163 -0.97 -9.65 6.14
CA LEU A 1163 -0.42 -9.02 7.33
C LEU A 1163 -0.99 -7.62 7.57
N LYS A 1164 -0.96 -6.75 6.55
CA LYS A 1164 -1.31 -5.32 6.71
C LYS A 1164 -2.82 -5.09 6.78
N ASP A 1165 -3.59 -5.78 5.95
CA ASP A 1165 -5.04 -5.53 5.82
C ASP A 1165 -5.87 -6.47 6.68
N TYR A 1166 -5.31 -7.65 7.00
CA TYR A 1166 -6.02 -8.72 7.69
C TYR A 1166 -5.39 -9.18 9.00
N ARG A 1167 -4.15 -8.82 9.35
CA ARG A 1167 -3.43 -9.27 10.58
C ARG A 1167 -3.21 -10.79 10.65
N ILE A 1168 -2.92 -11.40 9.50
CA ILE A 1168 -2.65 -12.84 9.38
C ILE A 1168 -1.22 -13.01 8.87
N LYS A 1169 -0.47 -13.92 9.47
CA LYS A 1169 0.90 -14.26 9.06
C LYS A 1169 0.94 -15.70 8.56
N ILE A 1170 1.59 -15.89 7.41
CA ILE A 1170 1.85 -17.19 6.80
C ILE A 1170 3.36 -17.35 6.67
N GLU A 1171 3.87 -18.51 7.07
CA GLU A 1171 5.24 -18.93 6.81
C GLU A 1171 5.26 -19.90 5.64
N TRP A 1172 6.19 -19.70 4.71
CA TRP A 1172 6.27 -20.49 3.48
C TRP A 1172 7.49 -21.39 3.52
N GLU A 1173 7.28 -22.68 3.28
CA GLU A 1173 8.34 -23.65 3.05
C GLU A 1173 8.74 -23.63 1.57
N ARG A 1174 10.05 -23.60 1.29
CA ARG A 1174 10.57 -23.68 -0.08
C ARG A 1174 10.97 -25.13 -0.37
N LYS A 1175 10.22 -25.79 -1.27
CA LYS A 1175 10.54 -27.13 -1.76
C LYS A 1175 11.22 -27.04 -3.13
N VAL A 1176 12.37 -27.71 -3.28
CA VAL A 1176 13.13 -27.77 -4.54
C VAL A 1176 13.00 -29.18 -5.08
N HIS A 1177 12.39 -29.34 -6.25
CA HIS A 1177 12.30 -30.63 -6.94
C HIS A 1177 13.58 -30.96 -7.70
N ASP A 1178 13.79 -32.23 -8.02
CA ASP A 1178 14.96 -32.74 -8.76
C ASP A 1178 15.12 -32.10 -10.15
N THR A 1179 14.02 -31.65 -10.76
CA THR A 1179 14.01 -30.87 -12.02
C THR A 1179 14.53 -29.44 -11.85
N GLY A 1180 14.83 -29.04 -10.61
CA GLY A 1180 15.25 -27.69 -10.22
C GLY A 1180 14.11 -26.67 -10.20
N GLU A 1181 12.84 -27.12 -10.25
CA GLU A 1181 11.66 -26.28 -10.04
C GLU A 1181 11.45 -26.00 -8.54
N ILE A 1182 11.08 -24.76 -8.21
CA ILE A 1182 10.90 -24.30 -6.82
C ILE A 1182 9.40 -24.09 -6.57
N LYS A 1183 8.83 -24.98 -5.76
CA LYS A 1183 7.46 -24.85 -5.24
C LYS A 1183 7.48 -24.31 -3.82
N PHE A 1184 6.41 -23.62 -3.47
CA PHE A 1184 6.18 -23.13 -2.12
C PHE A 1184 4.93 -23.76 -1.55
N ASP A 1185 5.00 -24.09 -0.28
CA ASP A 1185 3.93 -24.65 0.52
C ASP A 1185 3.83 -23.89 1.85
N ILE A 1186 2.74 -24.04 2.58
CA ILE A 1186 2.61 -23.42 3.91
C ILE A 1186 3.41 -24.27 4.91
N ASN A 1187 4.32 -23.62 5.65
CA ASN A 1187 5.09 -24.23 6.72
C ASN A 1187 4.35 -24.09 8.06
N GLY A 1188 3.89 -25.19 8.64
CA GLY A 1188 3.12 -25.17 9.89
C GLY A 1188 1.75 -24.51 9.73
N ASP A 1189 1.27 -23.89 10.82
CA ASP A 1189 -0.07 -23.29 10.91
C ASP A 1189 -0.09 -21.82 10.45
N VAL A 1190 -1.24 -21.37 9.95
CA VAL A 1190 -1.52 -19.95 9.73
C VAL A 1190 -1.77 -19.27 11.09
N ILE A 1191 -1.06 -18.17 11.40
CA ILE A 1191 -1.09 -17.56 12.74
C ILE A 1191 -1.57 -16.10 12.75
N ASN A 1192 -2.05 -15.65 13.92
CA ASN A 1192 -2.40 -14.26 14.19
C ASN A 1192 -1.16 -13.34 14.19
N GLU A 1193 -1.31 -12.12 13.67
CA GLU A 1193 -0.45 -10.98 14.04
C GLU A 1193 -1.17 -10.20 15.17
N PRO A 1194 -0.82 -10.40 16.45
CA PRO A 1194 -1.59 -9.88 17.56
C PRO A 1194 -1.51 -8.35 17.69
N ILE A 1195 -2.55 -7.74 18.24
CA ILE A 1195 -2.48 -6.33 18.66
C ILE A 1195 -1.72 -6.29 19.98
N ILE A 1196 -0.61 -5.56 20.00
CA ILE A 1196 0.18 -5.39 21.23
C ILE A 1196 -0.35 -4.18 22.01
N HIS A 1197 -0.84 -4.42 23.23
CA HIS A 1197 -1.25 -3.41 24.20
C HIS A 1197 -0.08 -3.06 25.12
N LEU A 1198 -0.11 -1.84 25.65
CA LEU A 1198 0.92 -1.34 26.59
C LEU A 1198 2.36 -1.47 26.04
N LYS A 1199 2.56 -1.24 24.72
CA LYS A 1199 3.82 -1.38 23.96
C LYS A 1199 5.10 -0.76 24.56
N ASN A 1200 4.97 0.14 25.55
CA ASN A 1200 6.08 0.91 26.13
C ASN A 1200 6.38 0.51 27.58
N ILE A 1201 6.02 -0.69 28.02
CA ILE A 1201 6.54 -1.22 29.29
C ILE A 1201 8.06 -1.46 29.17
N HIS A 1202 8.60 -1.56 27.93
CA HIS A 1202 10.05 -1.66 27.64
C HIS A 1202 10.48 -0.80 26.48
N LYS A 1203 11.71 -0.30 26.55
CA LYS A 1203 12.53 -0.17 25.34
C LYS A 1203 13.94 -0.71 25.59
N GLY A 1204 14.22 -1.89 25.02
CA GLY A 1204 15.58 -2.37 24.73
C GLY A 1204 15.76 -3.89 24.80
N ALA A 1205 16.49 -4.47 23.84
CA ALA A 1205 16.92 -5.87 23.78
C ALA A 1205 17.87 -6.30 24.94
N LYS A 1206 18.08 -5.43 25.93
CA LYS A 1206 18.92 -5.62 27.10
C LYS A 1206 18.12 -5.71 28.40
N CYS A 1207 16.79 -5.76 28.37
CA CYS A 1207 15.98 -5.90 29.57
C CYS A 1207 16.16 -7.31 30.17
N LYS A 1208 16.80 -7.40 31.34
CA LYS A 1208 16.84 -8.63 32.15
C LYS A 1208 15.80 -8.53 33.26
N VAL A 1209 14.99 -9.57 33.42
CA VAL A 1209 14.10 -9.75 34.58
C VAL A 1209 14.93 -10.36 35.69
N TYR A 1210 14.77 -9.89 36.93
CA TYR A 1210 15.45 -10.51 38.07
C TYR A 1210 15.01 -11.98 38.22
N ASN A 1211 15.96 -12.89 38.46
CA ASN A 1211 15.67 -14.32 38.67
C ASN A 1211 14.72 -14.59 39.85
N LYS A 1212 14.53 -13.62 40.75
CA LYS A 1212 13.63 -13.68 41.91
C LYS A 1212 12.32 -12.91 41.71
N ALA A 1213 12.04 -12.40 40.51
CA ALA A 1213 10.82 -11.67 40.23
C ALA A 1213 9.59 -12.58 40.32
N TYR A 1214 8.52 -12.09 40.96
CA TYR A 1214 7.23 -12.76 40.97
C TYR A 1214 6.70 -12.93 39.54
N MET A 1215 6.31 -14.15 39.15
CA MET A 1215 5.82 -14.49 37.80
C MET A 1215 6.83 -14.16 36.68
N ILE A 1216 8.11 -14.52 36.89
CA ILE A 1216 9.24 -14.19 36.00
C ILE A 1216 8.97 -14.46 34.50
N GLU A 1217 8.30 -15.56 34.16
CA GLU A 1217 8.00 -15.92 32.77
C GLU A 1217 6.97 -14.99 32.14
N LYS A 1218 5.86 -14.73 32.83
CA LYS A 1218 4.82 -13.79 32.37
C LYS A 1218 5.33 -12.36 32.30
N GLN A 1219 6.11 -11.94 33.31
CA GLN A 1219 6.79 -10.65 33.24
C GLN A 1219 7.69 -10.63 32.01
N ARG A 1220 8.60 -11.59 31.83
CA ARG A 1220 9.45 -11.64 30.63
C ARG A 1220 8.65 -11.54 29.33
N GLU A 1221 7.48 -12.19 29.24
CA GLU A 1221 6.60 -12.06 28.09
C GLU A 1221 6.00 -10.65 27.91
N TRP A 1222 5.34 -10.08 28.92
CA TRP A 1222 4.80 -8.71 28.85
C TRP A 1222 5.90 -7.69 28.57
N LEU A 1223 7.08 -7.95 29.14
CA LEU A 1223 8.20 -7.07 29.06
C LEU A 1223 8.86 -7.12 27.65
N CYS A 1224 9.08 -8.31 27.11
CA CYS A 1224 9.68 -8.47 25.78
C CYS A 1224 8.68 -8.24 24.63
N ASN A 1225 7.42 -8.62 24.81
CA ASN A 1225 6.44 -8.76 23.73
C ASN A 1225 5.16 -7.93 23.93
N GLY A 1226 4.95 -7.31 25.10
CA GLY A 1226 3.69 -6.65 25.48
C GLY A 1226 2.54 -7.62 25.73
N ILE A 1227 1.35 -7.09 26.07
CA ILE A 1227 0.13 -7.91 26.23
C ILE A 1227 -0.50 -8.08 24.85
N ARG A 1228 -0.75 -9.34 24.44
CA ARG A 1228 -1.22 -9.71 23.10
C ARG A 1228 -2.75 -9.87 23.07
N GLU A 1229 -3.40 -9.20 22.14
CA GLU A 1229 -4.81 -9.45 21.77
C GLU A 1229 -4.84 -10.24 20.45
N GLU A 1230 -5.41 -11.45 20.48
CA GLU A 1230 -5.64 -12.26 19.28
C GLU A 1230 -6.95 -11.85 18.60
N ILE A 1231 -6.89 -11.58 17.30
CA ILE A 1231 -8.03 -11.01 16.55
C ILE A 1231 -8.98 -12.11 16.07
N TYR A 1232 -8.42 -13.27 15.70
CA TYR A 1232 -9.16 -14.41 15.17
C TYR A 1232 -8.96 -15.64 16.04
N ASP A 1233 -9.97 -16.50 16.07
CA ASP A 1233 -9.89 -17.82 16.70
C ASP A 1233 -9.18 -18.83 15.78
N LYS A 1234 -8.89 -20.01 16.34
CA LYS A 1234 -8.22 -21.10 15.62
C LYS A 1234 -9.03 -21.56 14.40
N ASN A 1235 -10.34 -21.72 14.55
CA ASN A 1235 -11.24 -22.19 13.48
C ASN A 1235 -11.21 -21.26 12.26
N PHE A 1236 -11.19 -19.95 12.48
CA PHE A 1236 -11.05 -18.97 11.40
C PHE A 1236 -9.71 -19.15 10.66
N LEU A 1237 -8.60 -19.30 11.39
CA LEU A 1237 -7.27 -19.48 10.80
C LEU A 1237 -7.16 -20.79 10.02
N GLU A 1238 -7.74 -21.88 10.53
CA GLU A 1238 -7.84 -23.17 9.84
C GLU A 1238 -8.67 -23.04 8.54
N CYS A 1239 -9.73 -22.23 8.53
CA CYS A 1239 -10.47 -21.93 7.30
C CYS A 1239 -9.61 -21.17 6.28
N ILE A 1240 -8.76 -20.24 6.72
CA ILE A 1240 -7.81 -19.55 5.84
C ILE A 1240 -6.78 -20.52 5.27
N GLU A 1241 -6.23 -21.41 6.09
CA GLU A 1241 -5.33 -22.46 5.61
C GLU A 1241 -6.02 -23.37 4.60
N ARG A 1242 -7.28 -23.75 4.88
CA ARG A 1242 -8.07 -24.58 3.98
C ARG A 1242 -8.33 -23.90 2.64
N LEU A 1243 -8.58 -22.58 2.62
CA LEU A 1243 -8.66 -21.83 1.35
C LEU A 1243 -7.42 -22.01 0.47
N PHE A 1244 -6.23 -22.11 1.08
CA PHE A 1244 -4.98 -22.26 0.33
C PHE A 1244 -4.75 -23.69 -0.18
N LYS A 1245 -5.19 -24.69 0.59
CA LYS A 1245 -4.91 -26.12 0.34
C LYS A 1245 -6.05 -26.89 -0.32
N PHE A 1246 -7.26 -26.33 -0.36
CA PHE A 1246 -8.43 -27.02 -0.89
C PHE A 1246 -8.27 -27.23 -2.40
N ASN A 1247 -8.29 -28.49 -2.81
CA ASN A 1247 -8.41 -28.94 -4.20
C ASN A 1247 -9.78 -29.64 -4.29
N TYR A 1248 -10.55 -29.34 -5.36
CA TYR A 1248 -11.95 -29.78 -5.47
C TYR A 1248 -12.06 -31.24 -5.92
#